data_AF-A0A8C4LW55-F1
#
_entry.id   AF-A0A8C4LW55-F1
#
_cell.length_a   1.000
_cell.length_b   1.000
_cell.length_c   1.000
_cell.angle_alpha   90.00
_cell.angle_beta   90.00
_cell.angle_gamma   90.00
#
_symmetry.space_group_name_H-M   'P 1'
#
loop_
_entity.id
_entity.type
_entity.pdbx_description
1 polymer ?
#
loop_
_entity_poly.entity_id
_entity_poly.type
_entity_poly.pdbx_seq_one_letter_code
_entity_poly.pdbx_strand_id
1 'polypeptide(L)'
;YVNSSSENLDYPVLVVVRQQKEVLSWQVPLLFQGLYQRRYNYQEVSRTLCPSEATNETGPLEQLMFVDVASMAPLGAHYKLLVTEIKHFQLQTNVAFHFTASPSQPQYFLYKFPEDVDSVIIKVESEMAYPCSVVSVQNVMCPVYDLDDNVEFNGVYQSMTKKAAITLQKKDFPGEQFFVVFVIKPEDYACGGSFFIQVFSVSDESSSSPGRQMSSSDGGHTYQSDTDSSVEETDFDTMPDIESDKNIIRTKVPMLGSGDGENLHFLFSLLVLQVVHVTGNQDICYYNFLCAHPLGSLSAFNNILSNLGHVLLGFLFLLIVLHRDILHRRALEAKDIFAMEYGIPKHFGLFYAMGIALMMEGVLSACYHVCPNYSNFQFDTSFMYMIAGLCMLKLYQTRHPDINASAYAAYASFAGVITVTVLGVVCGKNETWFWVIFSAIHILASLALSTQIYYMGRFKIDLGIFRRALTVVYTDCFQQCSRPLYTVRPIMLQIHLHGCKIISPRVLSAFFGLIYRPRDFASYMLGIFICNLLLYLAFYIIMKLRSNERVLPIPSVCIVATAVVWAAALYFFFQNLSSWEGTPAESREKNRRCILFDFFDDHDIWHFLSATALFFSFLVLLTLDDDLDMVQRDKIRVF
;
A
#
# COMPACT_ATOMS: atom_id res chain seq x y z
N TYR A 1 40.90 -9.69 18.92
CA TYR A 1 40.24 -9.12 20.12
C TYR A 1 41.25 -8.31 20.92
N VAL A 2 40.82 -7.17 21.46
CA VAL A 2 41.59 -6.26 22.30
C VAL A 2 40.67 -5.73 23.41
N ASN A 3 41.11 -5.79 24.66
CA ASN A 3 40.46 -5.13 25.80
C ASN A 3 41.46 -4.15 26.45
N SER A 4 41.02 -2.95 26.84
CA SER A 4 41.80 -1.97 27.59
C SER A 4 41.04 -1.55 28.86
N SER A 5 41.71 -1.55 30.01
CA SER A 5 41.12 -1.09 31.27
C SER A 5 41.16 0.43 31.46
N SER A 6 41.49 1.19 30.41
CA SER A 6 41.50 2.66 30.41
C SER A 6 40.26 3.19 29.72
N GLU A 7 39.51 4.05 30.40
CA GLU A 7 38.43 4.85 29.81
C GLU A 7 38.92 6.18 29.24
N ASN A 8 40.22 6.49 29.39
CA ASN A 8 40.77 7.79 29.01
C ASN A 8 40.93 7.91 27.48
N LEU A 9 40.08 8.74 26.88
CA LEU A 9 40.05 9.04 25.44
C LEU A 9 41.23 9.90 24.95
N ASP A 10 41.95 10.61 25.83
CA ASP A 10 43.12 11.42 25.46
C ASP A 10 44.38 10.55 25.27
N TYR A 11 44.40 9.35 25.87
CA TYR A 11 45.52 8.42 25.82
C TYR A 11 45.06 6.98 25.47
N PRO A 12 44.46 6.76 24.28
CA PRO A 12 43.97 5.45 23.88
C PRO A 12 45.11 4.46 23.64
N VAL A 13 44.74 3.18 23.54
CA VAL A 13 45.59 2.12 22.99
C VAL A 13 45.28 1.99 21.51
N LEU A 14 46.23 2.37 20.65
CA LEU A 14 46.16 2.19 19.20
C LEU A 14 46.69 0.81 18.84
N VAL A 15 45.94 0.07 18.02
CA VAL A 15 46.35 -1.23 17.48
C VAL A 15 46.32 -1.15 15.96
N VAL A 16 47.42 -1.55 15.33
CA VAL A 16 47.59 -1.59 13.87
C VAL A 16 47.94 -3.01 13.46
N VAL A 17 47.13 -3.60 12.59
CA VAL A 17 47.37 -4.92 12.00
C VAL A 17 47.72 -4.74 10.54
N ARG A 18 48.93 -5.19 10.15
CA ARG A 18 49.43 -5.15 8.76
C ARG A 18 49.39 -6.56 8.17
N GLN A 19 48.58 -6.73 7.12
CA GLN A 19 48.51 -7.92 6.28
C GLN A 19 49.15 -7.62 4.90
N GLN A 20 49.26 -8.64 4.04
CA GLN A 20 49.86 -8.49 2.70
C GLN A 20 49.04 -7.61 1.72
N LYS A 21 47.71 -7.50 1.93
CA LYS A 21 46.79 -6.76 1.04
C LYS A 21 46.05 -5.62 1.75
N GLU A 22 46.22 -5.46 3.07
CA GLU A 22 45.38 -4.61 3.90
C GLU A 22 46.13 -4.13 5.16
N VAL A 23 45.79 -2.92 5.64
CA VAL A 23 46.23 -2.43 6.95
C VAL A 23 45.00 -1.95 7.71
N LEU A 24 44.67 -2.64 8.80
CA LEU A 24 43.59 -2.30 9.71
C LEU A 24 44.15 -1.55 10.92
N SER A 25 43.50 -0.48 11.35
CA SER A 25 43.89 0.27 12.55
C SER A 25 42.68 0.75 13.34
N TRP A 26 42.70 0.57 14.67
CA TRP A 26 41.65 1.04 15.56
C TRP A 26 42.20 1.47 16.92
N GLN A 27 41.41 2.26 17.66
CA GLN A 27 41.70 2.65 19.03
C GLN A 27 40.86 1.85 20.03
N VAL A 28 41.38 1.73 21.26
CA VAL A 28 40.66 1.22 22.43
C VAL A 28 40.88 2.20 23.61
N PRO A 29 39.82 2.77 24.21
CA PRO A 29 38.41 2.51 23.95
C PRO A 29 37.97 3.04 22.56
N LEU A 30 37.13 2.25 21.89
CA LEU A 30 36.54 2.61 20.60
C LEU A 30 35.34 3.53 20.84
N LEU A 31 35.25 4.61 20.06
CA LEU A 31 34.22 5.63 20.16
C LEU A 31 33.29 5.54 18.95
N PHE A 32 32.01 5.28 19.17
CA PHE A 32 30.94 5.51 18.19
C PHE A 32 30.18 6.79 18.49
N GLN A 33 29.73 7.48 17.44
CA GLN A 33 28.85 8.64 17.53
C GLN A 33 27.42 8.22 17.19
N GLY A 34 26.52 8.30 18.16
CA GLY A 34 25.08 8.13 17.93
C GLY A 34 24.42 9.42 17.44
N LEU A 35 23.10 9.37 17.28
CA LEU A 35 22.28 10.55 17.02
C LEU A 35 22.49 11.60 18.12
N TYR A 36 22.30 12.87 17.75
CA TYR A 36 22.43 14.02 18.66
C TYR A 36 23.78 14.09 19.40
N GLN A 37 24.88 13.69 18.74
CA GLN A 37 26.25 13.72 19.26
C GLN A 37 26.51 12.83 20.49
N ARG A 38 25.65 11.83 20.74
CA ARG A 38 25.87 10.82 21.78
C ARG A 38 27.16 10.04 21.52
N ARG A 39 27.85 9.64 22.59
CA ARG A 39 29.14 8.94 22.52
C ARG A 39 29.04 7.60 23.22
N TYR A 40 29.30 6.54 22.48
CA TYR A 40 29.32 5.17 22.99
C TYR A 40 30.77 4.66 23.02
N ASN A 41 31.28 4.42 24.22
CA ASN A 41 32.67 4.02 24.47
C ASN A 41 32.73 2.50 24.72
N TYR A 42 33.54 1.78 23.94
CA TYR A 42 33.71 0.34 24.07
C TYR A 42 35.17 0.01 24.46
N GLN A 43 35.35 -0.52 25.68
CA GLN A 43 36.62 -1.02 26.20
C GLN A 43 37.08 -2.32 25.50
N GLU A 44 36.16 -3.06 24.90
CA GLU A 44 36.43 -4.31 24.18
C GLU A 44 36.16 -4.16 22.69
N VAL A 45 37.14 -4.49 21.85
CA VAL A 45 37.06 -4.39 20.39
C VAL A 45 37.54 -5.69 19.75
N SER A 46 36.83 -6.18 18.74
CA SER A 46 37.29 -7.30 17.93
C SER A 46 37.13 -6.98 16.44
N ARG A 47 38.04 -7.53 15.64
CA ARG A 47 38.08 -7.41 14.18
C ARG A 47 38.42 -8.77 13.60
N THR A 48 37.73 -9.13 12.53
CA THR A 48 37.97 -10.36 11.77
C THR A 48 38.91 -10.00 10.62
N LEU A 49 40.07 -10.65 10.56
CA LEU A 49 41.12 -10.32 9.59
C LEU A 49 40.82 -10.97 8.24
N CYS A 50 40.97 -10.22 7.14
CA CYS A 50 40.59 -10.71 5.82
C CYS A 50 41.49 -11.89 5.40
N PRO A 51 40.92 -13.05 5.02
CA PRO A 51 41.72 -14.17 4.53
C PRO A 51 42.18 -13.86 3.10
N SER A 52 43.48 -13.65 2.90
CA SER A 52 44.01 -13.56 1.54
C SER A 52 43.86 -14.91 0.86
N GLU A 53 43.26 -14.94 -0.33
CA GLU A 53 43.21 -16.18 -1.13
C GLU A 53 44.61 -16.69 -1.46
N ALA A 54 44.77 -18.01 -1.39
CA ALA A 54 45.84 -18.71 -2.08
C ALA A 54 45.42 -18.90 -3.54
N THR A 55 45.96 -18.06 -4.44
CA THR A 55 45.81 -18.22 -5.88
C THR A 55 46.40 -19.56 -6.32
N ASN A 56 45.68 -20.35 -7.11
CA ASN A 56 46.09 -21.71 -7.52
C ASN A 56 47.45 -21.79 -8.24
N GLU A 57 47.99 -20.68 -8.74
CA GLU A 57 49.31 -20.56 -9.36
C GLU A 57 50.47 -20.49 -8.35
N THR A 58 50.17 -20.22 -7.08
CA THR A 58 51.12 -20.14 -5.97
C THR A 58 50.76 -21.15 -4.89
N GLY A 59 51.75 -21.96 -4.47
CA GLY A 59 51.59 -22.85 -3.31
C GLY A 59 51.24 -22.10 -2.02
N PRO A 60 50.94 -22.82 -0.92
CA PRO A 60 50.40 -22.25 0.32
C PRO A 60 51.25 -21.06 0.81
N LEU A 61 50.71 -19.85 0.61
CA LEU A 61 51.36 -18.59 0.96
C LEU A 61 51.44 -18.46 2.49
N GLU A 62 52.64 -18.37 3.03
CA GLU A 62 52.85 -18.02 4.44
C GLU A 62 52.33 -16.59 4.67
N GLN A 63 51.16 -16.49 5.30
CA GLN A 63 50.51 -15.20 5.59
C GLN A 63 51.14 -14.55 6.81
N LEU A 64 52.23 -13.83 6.58
CA LEU A 64 52.84 -12.96 7.58
C LEU A 64 51.86 -11.84 7.96
N MET A 65 51.54 -11.76 9.26
CA MET A 65 50.71 -10.71 9.87
C MET A 65 51.52 -10.03 10.97
N PHE A 66 51.55 -8.70 10.97
CA PHE A 66 52.22 -7.91 12.01
C PHE A 66 51.17 -7.17 12.83
N VAL A 67 51.30 -7.19 14.16
CA VAL A 67 50.41 -6.46 15.07
C VAL A 67 51.25 -5.51 15.90
N ASP A 68 51.16 -4.22 15.60
CA ASP A 68 51.82 -3.16 16.33
C ASP A 68 50.84 -2.54 17.33
N VAL A 69 51.28 -2.27 18.56
CA VAL A 69 50.46 -1.64 19.61
C VAL A 69 51.19 -0.45 20.19
N ALA A 70 50.50 0.70 20.27
CA ALA A 70 51.07 1.96 20.76
C ALA A 70 50.08 2.70 21.69
N SER A 71 50.61 3.46 22.64
CA SER A 71 49.83 4.39 23.46
C SER A 71 50.74 5.49 23.99
N MET A 72 50.17 6.67 24.26
CA MET A 72 50.88 7.80 24.87
C MET A 72 50.61 7.93 26.38
N ALA A 73 49.95 6.94 27.00
CA ALA A 73 49.58 6.98 28.42
C ALA A 73 50.81 7.15 29.34
N PRO A 74 50.86 8.19 30.20
CA PRO A 74 52.07 8.57 30.93
C PRO A 74 52.50 7.60 32.04
N LEU A 75 51.62 6.67 32.43
CA LEU A 75 51.91 5.58 33.38
C LEU A 75 51.95 4.20 32.70
N GLY A 76 51.91 4.16 31.36
CA GLY A 76 51.60 2.96 30.59
C GLY A 76 50.10 2.67 30.56
N ALA A 77 49.66 1.88 29.56
CA ALA A 77 48.27 1.45 29.41
C ALA A 77 48.16 -0.06 29.63
N HIS A 78 47.23 -0.49 30.50
CA HIS A 78 46.93 -1.90 30.72
C HIS A 78 45.94 -2.40 29.65
N TYR A 79 46.41 -3.28 28.78
CA TYR A 79 45.60 -3.90 27.72
C TYR A 79 45.84 -5.41 27.61
N LYS A 80 44.89 -6.10 27.00
CA LYS A 80 44.92 -7.53 26.69
C LYS A 80 44.64 -7.72 25.20
N LEU A 81 45.68 -7.99 24.43
CA LEU A 81 45.58 -8.43 23.03
C LEU A 81 45.36 -9.96 22.99
N LEU A 82 44.45 -10.42 22.14
CA LEU A 82 44.24 -11.84 21.85
C LEU A 82 43.98 -12.05 20.36
N VAL A 83 44.76 -12.94 19.76
CA VAL A 83 44.62 -13.43 18.38
C VAL A 83 44.15 -14.88 18.44
N THR A 84 43.15 -15.23 17.64
CA THR A 84 42.48 -16.55 17.65
C THR A 84 42.13 -16.99 16.24
N GLU A 85 42.37 -18.25 15.93
CA GLU A 85 41.93 -18.89 14.69
C GLU A 85 40.42 -19.21 14.73
N ILE A 86 39.67 -18.80 13.70
CA ILE A 86 38.22 -19.02 13.61
C ILE A 86 37.94 -20.35 12.88
N LYS A 87 37.66 -21.40 13.66
CA LYS A 87 37.46 -22.77 13.14
C LYS A 87 36.22 -22.98 12.26
N HIS A 88 35.22 -22.11 12.39
CA HIS A 88 33.94 -22.21 11.68
C HIS A 88 33.63 -20.90 10.92
N PHE A 89 34.55 -20.50 10.05
CA PHE A 89 34.43 -19.29 9.23
C PHE A 89 33.54 -19.47 7.98
N GLN A 90 33.33 -20.71 7.52
CA GLN A 90 32.49 -21.01 6.35
C GLN A 90 31.07 -21.46 6.75
N LEU A 91 30.06 -20.79 6.20
CA LEU A 91 28.64 -21.13 6.34
C LEU A 91 28.26 -22.32 5.45
N GLN A 92 27.23 -23.08 5.85
CA GLN A 92 26.74 -24.26 5.15
C GLN A 92 25.24 -24.18 4.85
N THR A 93 24.82 -24.63 3.67
CA THR A 93 23.41 -24.66 3.26
C THR A 93 22.60 -25.58 4.17
N ASN A 94 21.39 -25.15 4.58
CA ASN A 94 20.46 -25.89 5.44
C ASN A 94 20.98 -26.24 6.86
N VAL A 95 22.11 -25.67 7.30
CA VAL A 95 22.63 -25.81 8.67
C VAL A 95 22.45 -24.49 9.40
N ALA A 96 21.84 -24.52 10.59
CA ALA A 96 21.71 -23.33 11.44
C ALA A 96 23.08 -22.97 12.04
N PHE A 97 23.45 -21.68 11.94
CA PHE A 97 24.71 -21.16 12.44
C PHE A 97 24.44 -20.04 13.44
N HIS A 98 24.95 -20.20 14.67
CA HIS A 98 24.70 -19.27 15.78
C HIS A 98 25.99 -18.52 16.15
N PHE A 99 25.91 -17.20 16.26
CA PHE A 99 27.02 -16.32 16.63
C PHE A 99 26.49 -15.11 17.42
N THR A 100 27.39 -14.38 18.06
CA THR A 100 27.09 -13.16 18.83
C THR A 100 27.98 -12.03 18.36
N ALA A 101 27.41 -10.91 17.92
CA ALA A 101 28.14 -9.74 17.44
C ALA A 101 27.61 -8.46 18.09
N SER A 102 28.42 -7.41 18.10
CA SER A 102 28.11 -6.12 18.75
C SER A 102 28.75 -4.96 17.98
N PRO A 103 28.43 -3.68 18.28
CA PRO A 103 29.00 -2.54 17.54
C PRO A 103 30.53 -2.51 17.52
N SER A 104 31.19 -2.91 18.61
CA SER A 104 32.66 -3.01 18.68
C SER A 104 33.22 -4.39 18.30
N GLN A 105 32.36 -5.36 17.99
CA GLN A 105 32.72 -6.72 17.60
C GLN A 105 31.82 -7.21 16.44
N PRO A 106 31.85 -6.55 15.27
CA PRO A 106 31.16 -7.04 14.07
C PRO A 106 31.82 -8.33 13.58
N GLN A 107 31.05 -9.14 12.85
CA GLN A 107 31.51 -10.42 12.32
C GLN A 107 31.14 -10.58 10.85
N TYR A 108 31.93 -11.34 10.12
CA TYR A 108 31.58 -11.80 8.78
C TYR A 108 32.04 -13.24 8.57
N PHE A 109 31.35 -13.92 7.66
CA PHE A 109 31.56 -15.34 7.36
C PHE A 109 31.55 -15.57 5.86
N LEU A 110 32.33 -16.55 5.39
CA LEU A 110 32.39 -16.94 3.99
C LEU A 110 31.25 -17.91 3.64
N TYR A 111 30.60 -17.70 2.50
CA TYR A 111 29.77 -18.72 1.87
C TYR A 111 30.35 -19.07 0.50
N LYS A 112 30.22 -20.34 0.10
CA LYS A 112 30.54 -20.84 -1.23
C LYS A 112 29.31 -21.59 -1.75
N PHE A 113 28.89 -21.32 -2.99
CA PHE A 113 27.80 -22.05 -3.60
C PHE A 113 28.18 -23.53 -3.80
N PRO A 114 27.29 -24.49 -3.48
CA PRO A 114 27.42 -25.86 -3.97
C PRO A 114 27.40 -25.94 -5.51
N GLU A 115 27.84 -27.06 -6.05
CA GLU A 115 27.84 -27.29 -7.51
C GLU A 115 26.40 -27.27 -8.07
N ASP A 116 25.46 -27.97 -7.42
CA ASP A 116 24.06 -28.14 -7.84
C ASP A 116 23.10 -26.97 -7.47
N VAL A 117 23.60 -25.78 -7.06
CA VAL A 117 22.75 -24.72 -6.47
C VAL A 117 22.97 -23.35 -7.12
N ASP A 118 22.05 -22.93 -7.98
CA ASP A 118 22.09 -21.65 -8.70
C ASP A 118 21.61 -20.43 -7.90
N SER A 119 20.87 -20.62 -6.80
CA SER A 119 20.37 -19.52 -5.98
C SER A 119 20.20 -19.90 -4.51
N VAL A 120 20.40 -18.94 -3.62
CA VAL A 120 20.36 -19.12 -2.16
C VAL A 120 19.62 -17.98 -1.49
N ILE A 121 19.00 -18.24 -0.34
CA ILE A 121 18.38 -17.22 0.50
C ILE A 121 19.05 -17.25 1.87
N ILE A 122 19.83 -16.22 2.17
CA ILE A 122 20.34 -15.99 3.53
C ILE A 122 19.14 -15.60 4.40
N LYS A 123 18.95 -16.28 5.52
CA LYS A 123 17.87 -16.02 6.48
C LYS A 123 18.51 -15.74 7.83
N VAL A 124 18.22 -14.58 8.39
CA VAL A 124 18.81 -14.10 9.65
C VAL A 124 17.67 -13.82 10.61
N GLU A 125 17.73 -14.39 11.81
CA GLU A 125 16.73 -14.23 12.86
C GLU A 125 17.44 -13.86 14.17
N SER A 126 16.92 -12.87 14.90
CA SER A 126 17.42 -12.39 16.18
C SER A 126 16.36 -12.53 17.26
N GLU A 127 16.76 -12.92 18.47
CA GLU A 127 15.90 -13.01 19.65
C GLU A 127 15.44 -11.62 20.14
N MET A 128 16.21 -10.57 19.85
CA MET A 128 15.95 -9.18 20.25
C MET A 128 15.72 -8.27 19.05
N ALA A 129 14.84 -7.27 19.22
CA ALA A 129 14.57 -6.25 18.21
C ALA A 129 15.61 -5.10 18.21
N TYR A 130 16.26 -4.91 19.35
CA TYR A 130 17.18 -3.81 19.65
C TYR A 130 18.54 -4.39 20.10
N PRO A 131 19.68 -3.78 19.71
CA PRO A 131 19.79 -2.69 18.75
C PRO A 131 19.65 -3.18 17.29
N CYS A 132 19.29 -2.25 16.41
CA CYS A 132 19.30 -2.45 14.95
C CYS A 132 20.64 -3.01 14.43
N SER A 133 20.55 -3.81 13.37
CA SER A 133 21.70 -4.35 12.64
C SER A 133 21.57 -4.13 11.14
N VAL A 134 22.70 -4.15 10.44
CA VAL A 134 22.77 -4.20 8.98
C VAL A 134 23.42 -5.52 8.58
N VAL A 135 22.72 -6.25 7.71
CA VAL A 135 23.22 -7.46 7.05
C VAL A 135 23.62 -7.08 5.65
N SER A 136 24.89 -7.28 5.30
CA SER A 136 25.49 -6.91 4.01
C SER A 136 26.15 -8.13 3.37
N VAL A 137 25.99 -8.30 2.07
CA VAL A 137 26.55 -9.41 1.29
C VAL A 137 27.52 -8.85 0.28
N GLN A 138 28.80 -9.13 0.46
CA GLN A 138 29.91 -8.52 -0.28
C GLN A 138 30.68 -9.58 -1.08
N ASN A 139 31.26 -9.18 -2.21
CA ASN A 139 32.20 -10.02 -2.96
C ASN A 139 33.42 -10.38 -2.09
N VAL A 140 34.07 -11.51 -2.37
CA VAL A 140 35.31 -11.90 -1.67
C VAL A 140 36.47 -11.01 -2.15
N MET A 141 36.64 -9.88 -1.45
CA MET A 141 37.66 -8.87 -1.69
C MET A 141 38.07 -8.25 -0.35
N CYS A 142 39.37 -7.98 -0.17
CA CYS A 142 39.89 -7.19 0.94
C CYS A 142 40.17 -5.75 0.45
N PRO A 143 39.89 -4.68 1.23
CA PRO A 143 39.31 -4.70 2.56
C PRO A 143 37.83 -5.10 2.56
N VAL A 144 37.38 -5.78 3.62
CA VAL A 144 35.96 -6.06 3.87
C VAL A 144 35.35 -4.86 4.61
N TYR A 145 34.20 -4.38 4.17
CA TYR A 145 33.55 -3.25 4.82
C TYR A 145 32.73 -3.72 6.03
N ASP A 146 33.39 -3.82 7.20
CA ASP A 146 32.86 -4.26 8.50
C ASP A 146 32.67 -3.12 9.53
N LEU A 147 32.65 -1.85 9.08
CA LEU A 147 32.48 -0.68 9.94
C LEU A 147 31.06 -0.10 9.85
N ASP A 148 30.66 0.60 10.91
CA ASP A 148 29.36 1.28 11.01
C ASP A 148 29.10 2.24 9.85
N ASP A 149 30.13 3.00 9.45
CA ASP A 149 30.08 4.01 8.39
C ASP A 149 30.31 3.45 6.97
N ASN A 150 30.62 2.16 6.77
CA ASN A 150 31.04 1.65 5.45
C ASN A 150 30.38 0.36 4.95
N VAL A 151 29.70 -0.41 5.80
CA VAL A 151 29.03 -1.68 5.46
C VAL A 151 27.96 -1.56 4.35
N GLU A 152 27.50 -0.33 4.09
CA GLU A 152 26.48 0.06 3.12
C GLU A 152 27.07 0.45 1.73
N PHE A 153 28.40 0.50 1.56
CA PHE A 153 29.04 0.94 0.29
C PHE A 153 29.32 -0.16 -0.74
N ASN A 154 29.09 -1.44 -0.42
CA ASN A 154 29.47 -2.57 -1.30
C ASN A 154 28.45 -3.70 -1.23
N GLY A 155 28.25 -4.37 -2.38
CA GLY A 155 27.37 -5.54 -2.47
C GLY A 155 25.90 -5.20 -2.31
N VAL A 156 25.13 -6.05 -1.61
CA VAL A 156 23.71 -5.82 -1.31
C VAL A 156 23.45 -5.88 0.20
N TYR A 157 22.58 -5.00 0.72
CA TYR A 157 22.35 -4.89 2.16
C TYR A 157 20.89 -4.66 2.58
N GLN A 158 20.58 -5.02 3.83
CA GLN A 158 19.30 -4.81 4.50
C GLN A 158 19.49 -4.35 5.95
N SER A 159 18.66 -3.41 6.41
CA SER A 159 18.46 -3.16 7.85
C SER A 159 17.60 -4.24 8.52
N MET A 160 17.86 -4.53 9.79
CA MET A 160 17.25 -5.62 10.54
C MET A 160 17.07 -5.29 12.02
N THR A 161 15.83 -5.41 12.51
CA THR A 161 15.51 -5.57 13.94
C THR A 161 15.59 -7.04 14.33
N LYS A 162 14.58 -7.85 13.98
CA LYS A 162 14.51 -9.29 14.28
C LYS A 162 14.73 -10.22 13.09
N LYS A 163 14.52 -9.75 11.86
CA LYS A 163 14.58 -10.59 10.65
C LYS A 163 15.20 -9.87 9.46
N ALA A 164 16.04 -10.59 8.72
CA ALA A 164 16.45 -10.24 7.35
C ALA A 164 16.36 -11.48 6.45
N ALA A 165 16.14 -11.25 5.16
CA ALA A 165 16.18 -12.30 4.15
C ALA A 165 16.70 -11.72 2.83
N ILE A 166 17.87 -12.21 2.38
CA ILE A 166 18.52 -11.74 1.15
C ILE A 166 18.62 -12.93 0.19
N THR A 167 17.95 -12.82 -0.96
CA THR A 167 18.00 -13.78 -2.07
C THR A 167 19.13 -13.41 -3.01
N LEU A 168 19.95 -14.38 -3.39
CA LEU A 168 21.18 -14.23 -4.16
C LEU A 168 21.24 -15.26 -5.29
N GLN A 169 21.76 -14.89 -6.47
CA GLN A 169 21.96 -15.81 -7.59
C GLN A 169 23.47 -16.05 -7.81
N LYS A 170 23.85 -17.30 -8.09
CA LYS A 170 25.24 -17.75 -8.26
C LYS A 170 25.99 -16.95 -9.34
N LYS A 171 25.26 -16.54 -10.39
CA LYS A 171 25.74 -15.72 -11.52
C LYS A 171 26.28 -14.34 -11.11
N ASP A 172 25.85 -13.80 -9.96
CA ASP A 172 26.13 -12.42 -9.55
C ASP A 172 27.50 -12.28 -8.86
N PHE A 173 28.14 -13.41 -8.50
CA PHE A 173 29.34 -13.45 -7.65
C PHE A 173 30.55 -14.07 -8.38
N PRO A 174 31.61 -13.29 -8.70
CA PRO A 174 32.80 -13.82 -9.33
C PRO A 174 33.54 -14.79 -8.38
N GLY A 175 33.68 -16.05 -8.80
CA GLY A 175 34.30 -17.12 -8.00
C GLY A 175 33.32 -17.97 -7.17
N GLU A 176 32.00 -17.82 -7.36
CA GLU A 176 30.97 -18.65 -6.73
C GLU A 176 30.98 -18.59 -5.17
N GLN A 177 31.38 -17.44 -4.63
CA GLN A 177 31.56 -17.23 -3.18
C GLN A 177 31.35 -15.76 -2.78
N PHE A 178 30.93 -15.53 -1.53
CA PHE A 178 30.69 -14.19 -0.97
C PHE A 178 30.91 -14.15 0.54
N PHE A 179 31.15 -12.95 1.08
CA PHE A 179 31.10 -12.71 2.52
C PHE A 179 29.70 -12.24 2.94
N VAL A 180 29.20 -12.78 4.05
CA VAL A 180 28.02 -12.26 4.76
C VAL A 180 28.53 -11.50 5.98
N VAL A 181 28.29 -10.19 6.00
CA VAL A 181 28.79 -9.23 6.98
C VAL A 181 27.66 -8.76 7.89
N PHE A 182 27.92 -8.75 9.19
CA PHE A 182 26.98 -8.38 10.24
C PHE A 182 27.55 -7.23 11.08
N VAL A 183 26.98 -6.04 10.90
CA VAL A 183 27.35 -4.83 11.66
C VAL A 183 26.15 -4.42 12.51
N ILE A 184 26.37 -4.31 13.82
CA ILE A 184 25.33 -3.95 14.78
C ILE A 184 25.48 -2.44 15.04
N LYS A 185 24.39 -1.68 14.86
CA LYS A 185 24.38 -0.24 15.08
C LYS A 185 24.33 0.07 16.59
N PRO A 186 24.89 1.19 17.07
CA PRO A 186 24.78 1.60 18.47
C PRO A 186 23.37 2.09 18.85
N GLU A 187 22.59 2.56 17.87
CA GLU A 187 21.22 3.04 18.01
C GLU A 187 20.41 2.65 16.75
N ASP A 188 19.08 2.68 16.82
CA ASP A 188 18.18 2.18 15.75
C ASP A 188 18.09 3.08 14.49
N TYR A 189 19.05 3.98 14.28
CA TYR A 189 19.00 5.00 13.24
C TYR A 189 18.87 4.40 11.83
N ALA A 190 19.56 3.29 11.55
CA ALA A 190 19.48 2.59 10.26
C ALA A 190 18.18 1.79 10.08
N CYS A 191 17.51 1.43 11.17
CA CYS A 191 16.19 0.80 11.15
C CYS A 191 15.06 1.84 11.19
N GLY A 192 15.36 3.13 11.04
CA GLY A 192 14.40 4.24 11.09
C GLY A 192 13.80 4.53 12.47
N GLY A 193 14.41 4.00 13.54
CA GLY A 193 13.91 4.16 14.91
C GLY A 193 13.97 5.61 15.39
N SER A 194 12.82 6.14 15.85
CA SER A 194 12.77 7.41 16.57
C SER A 194 12.88 7.18 18.08
N PHE A 195 13.56 8.09 18.78
CA PHE A 195 14.12 7.82 20.10
C PHE A 195 13.07 7.63 21.21
N PHE A 196 12.86 6.37 21.63
CA PHE A 196 12.16 6.07 22.88
C PHE A 196 13.07 6.37 24.08
N ILE A 197 12.71 7.38 24.87
CA ILE A 197 13.30 7.57 26.19
C ILE A 197 12.76 6.48 27.11
N GLN A 198 13.51 5.38 27.29
CA GLN A 198 13.22 4.41 28.35
C GLN A 198 13.62 5.01 29.70
N VAL A 199 12.77 5.89 30.24
CA VAL A 199 12.97 6.54 31.53
C VAL A 199 12.90 5.48 32.63
N PHE A 200 14.07 5.01 33.09
CA PHE A 200 14.16 4.44 34.43
C PHE A 200 13.77 5.51 35.44
N SER A 201 12.71 5.25 36.20
CA SER A 201 12.16 6.19 37.16
C SER A 201 13.09 6.37 38.35
N VAL A 202 13.89 7.43 38.33
CA VAL A 202 14.61 7.96 39.49
C VAL A 202 13.98 9.30 39.83
N SER A 203 13.40 9.39 41.04
CA SER A 203 12.90 10.65 41.58
C SER A 203 14.04 11.46 42.19
N ASP A 204 13.99 12.79 42.05
CA ASP A 204 13.79 13.73 43.18
C ASP A 204 13.77 15.19 42.64
N GLU A 205 13.72 16.18 43.53
CA GLU A 205 13.01 17.46 43.31
C GLU A 205 13.86 18.69 42.91
N SER A 206 13.14 19.81 42.66
CA SER A 206 13.57 21.23 42.72
C SER A 206 14.26 21.84 41.47
N SER A 207 14.04 23.10 41.07
CA SER A 207 13.12 24.16 41.55
C SER A 207 12.76 25.21 40.46
N SER A 208 11.75 26.04 40.78
CA SER A 208 11.24 27.30 40.18
C SER A 208 12.29 28.32 39.63
N SER A 209 11.98 29.38 38.85
CA SER A 209 10.72 30.14 38.61
C SER A 209 10.75 30.99 37.28
N PRO A 210 9.68 31.71 36.85
CA PRO A 210 9.51 32.20 35.46
C PRO A 210 9.56 33.73 35.19
N GLY A 211 9.57 34.10 33.90
CA GLY A 211 9.25 35.44 33.35
C GLY A 211 9.55 35.52 31.83
N ARG A 212 9.01 36.45 31.02
CA ARG A 212 7.92 37.45 31.21
C ARG A 212 7.43 37.91 29.81
N GLN A 213 6.17 38.34 29.68
CA GLN A 213 5.62 38.89 28.41
C GLN A 213 6.15 40.30 28.09
N MET A 214 6.06 40.69 26.81
CA MET A 214 6.00 42.10 26.37
C MET A 214 5.16 42.20 25.07
N SER A 215 4.48 43.33 24.83
CA SER A 215 3.47 43.47 23.76
C SER A 215 3.34 44.89 23.20
N SER A 216 3.04 45.01 21.91
CA SER A 216 2.53 46.21 21.20
C SER A 216 1.80 45.72 19.92
N SER A 217 0.61 46.18 19.50
CA SER A 217 0.11 47.56 19.29
C SER A 217 0.81 48.24 18.09
N ASP A 218 0.15 48.90 17.12
CA ASP A 218 -1.26 49.34 17.02
C ASP A 218 -1.72 49.65 15.55
N GLY A 219 -3.03 49.79 15.32
CA GLY A 219 -3.66 50.70 14.32
C GLY A 219 -3.87 50.29 12.84
N GLY A 220 -5.07 50.55 12.27
CA GLY A 220 -5.27 50.70 10.80
C GLY A 220 -6.66 50.37 10.20
N HIS A 221 -7.36 51.35 9.60
CA HIS A 221 -8.74 51.24 9.04
C HIS A 221 -8.84 52.00 7.67
N THR A 222 -9.89 51.98 6.82
CA THR A 222 -11.31 51.51 6.88
C THR A 222 -11.91 51.38 5.45
N TYR A 223 -13.06 50.68 5.27
CA TYR A 223 -13.98 50.71 4.09
C TYR A 223 -13.42 50.17 2.74
N GLN A 224 -14.16 49.78 1.68
CA GLN A 224 -15.61 49.67 1.30
C GLN A 224 -15.75 48.50 0.25
N SER A 225 -16.86 47.84 -0.15
CA SER A 225 -18.34 48.06 -0.24
C SER A 225 -18.80 48.96 -1.42
N ASP A 226 -19.65 48.57 -2.41
CA ASP A 226 -20.39 47.32 -2.78
C ASP A 226 -20.48 47.20 -4.35
N THR A 227 -21.32 46.47 -5.14
CA THR A 227 -22.61 45.72 -4.99
C THR A 227 -22.84 44.69 -6.16
N ASP A 228 -24.09 44.25 -6.43
CA ASP A 228 -24.61 43.23 -7.39
C ASP A 228 -24.46 43.45 -8.93
N SER A 229 -24.66 42.36 -9.71
CA SER A 229 -25.53 42.39 -10.91
C SER A 229 -26.13 41.01 -11.27
N SER A 230 -27.30 40.98 -11.92
CA SER A 230 -28.12 39.79 -12.22
C SER A 230 -28.60 39.73 -13.67
N VAL A 231 -28.75 38.54 -14.27
CA VAL A 231 -29.37 38.32 -15.59
C VAL A 231 -30.27 37.05 -15.54
N GLU A 232 -31.35 37.03 -16.32
CA GLU A 232 -32.46 36.07 -16.25
C GLU A 232 -32.35 34.89 -17.26
N GLU A 233 -33.18 33.86 -17.08
CA GLU A 233 -33.38 32.77 -18.06
C GLU A 233 -34.37 33.18 -19.17
N THR A 234 -34.23 32.64 -20.39
CA THR A 234 -35.37 32.27 -21.25
C THR A 234 -34.99 31.30 -22.38
N ASP A 235 -35.98 30.48 -22.76
CA ASP A 235 -36.22 29.81 -24.04
C ASP A 235 -35.17 28.86 -24.68
N PHE A 236 -35.41 27.57 -24.43
CA PHE A 236 -35.82 26.56 -25.44
C PHE A 236 -35.08 26.50 -26.80
N ASP A 237 -34.42 25.35 -27.05
CA ASP A 237 -34.42 24.75 -28.39
C ASP A 237 -34.38 23.21 -28.30
N THR A 238 -34.95 22.50 -29.27
CA THR A 238 -35.10 21.02 -29.27
C THR A 238 -34.64 20.41 -30.59
N MET A 239 -33.47 19.79 -30.61
CA MET A 239 -32.93 19.04 -31.76
C MET A 239 -31.94 17.92 -31.30
N PRO A 240 -31.40 17.02 -32.16
CA PRO A 240 -31.40 15.59 -31.83
C PRO A 240 -30.02 14.91 -31.83
N ASP A 241 -29.43 14.71 -30.65
CA ASP A 241 -28.07 14.16 -30.47
C ASP A 241 -27.93 12.62 -30.57
N ILE A 242 -28.91 11.90 -31.14
CA ILE A 242 -28.93 10.42 -31.09
C ILE A 242 -27.99 9.71 -32.09
N GLU A 243 -27.31 10.49 -32.95
CA GLU A 243 -26.44 10.00 -34.03
C GLU A 243 -24.94 10.27 -33.80
N SER A 244 -24.58 11.27 -32.97
CA SER A 244 -23.19 11.75 -32.82
C SER A 244 -22.31 10.85 -31.96
N ASP A 245 -22.84 10.33 -30.85
CA ASP A 245 -22.13 9.50 -29.86
C ASP A 245 -21.54 8.21 -30.44
N LYS A 246 -22.12 7.70 -31.54
CA LYS A 246 -21.67 6.48 -32.25
C LYS A 246 -20.22 6.59 -32.76
N ASN A 247 -19.72 7.81 -32.99
CA ASN A 247 -18.35 8.04 -33.47
C ASN A 247 -17.31 8.22 -32.36
N ILE A 248 -17.69 8.49 -31.10
CA ILE A 248 -16.71 8.68 -30.01
C ILE A 248 -15.95 7.38 -29.76
N ILE A 249 -16.66 6.24 -29.68
CA ILE A 249 -16.04 4.93 -29.47
C ILE A 249 -15.20 4.52 -30.69
N ARG A 250 -15.67 4.79 -31.92
CA ARG A 250 -14.95 4.39 -33.15
C ARG A 250 -13.70 5.23 -33.44
N THR A 251 -13.61 6.44 -32.89
CA THR A 251 -12.49 7.37 -33.12
C THR A 251 -11.55 7.49 -31.90
N LYS A 252 -11.81 6.76 -30.80
CA LYS A 252 -10.94 6.72 -29.60
C LYS A 252 -10.45 5.32 -29.21
N VAL A 253 -10.15 4.48 -30.21
CA VAL A 253 -9.28 3.29 -30.06
C VAL A 253 -7.80 3.54 -30.47
N PRO A 254 -7.12 4.64 -30.04
CA PRO A 254 -5.67 4.67 -29.94
C PRO A 254 -5.16 4.62 -28.48
N MET A 255 -6.06 4.59 -27.47
CA MET A 255 -5.71 4.36 -26.05
C MET A 255 -5.42 2.88 -25.73
N LEU A 256 -5.02 2.10 -26.74
CA LEU A 256 -4.41 0.77 -26.61
C LEU A 256 -3.18 0.66 -27.54
N GLY A 257 -2.53 1.80 -27.82
CA GLY A 257 -1.49 1.94 -28.83
C GLY A 257 -0.63 3.22 -28.73
N SER A 258 -1.06 4.25 -27.97
CA SER A 258 -0.21 5.38 -27.55
C SER A 258 0.74 4.95 -26.42
N GLY A 259 1.79 4.21 -26.78
CA GLY A 259 2.75 3.56 -25.87
C GLY A 259 3.67 4.48 -25.06
N ASP A 260 3.23 5.69 -24.69
CA ASP A 260 4.00 6.63 -23.85
C ASP A 260 3.48 6.62 -22.39
N GLY A 261 2.18 6.44 -22.19
CA GLY A 261 1.54 6.51 -20.85
C GLY A 261 1.71 5.25 -20.01
N GLU A 262 1.32 4.08 -20.55
CA GLU A 262 1.43 2.79 -19.85
C GLU A 262 2.91 2.42 -19.60
N ASN A 263 3.77 2.72 -20.59
CA ASN A 263 5.22 2.61 -20.43
C ASN A 263 5.75 3.48 -19.30
N LEU A 264 5.21 4.68 -19.01
CA LEU A 264 5.74 5.54 -17.96
C LEU A 264 5.66 4.88 -16.56
N HIS A 265 4.57 4.17 -16.24
CA HIS A 265 4.41 3.48 -14.96
C HIS A 265 5.32 2.24 -14.85
N PHE A 266 5.44 1.47 -15.93
CA PHE A 266 6.34 0.31 -15.97
C PHE A 266 7.81 0.74 -15.95
N LEU A 267 8.19 1.77 -16.71
CA LEU A 267 9.51 2.40 -16.69
C LEU A 267 9.84 3.01 -15.32
N PHE A 268 8.89 3.61 -14.61
CA PHE A 268 9.13 4.08 -13.24
C PHE A 268 9.43 2.92 -12.29
N SER A 269 8.66 1.83 -12.38
CA SER A 269 8.86 0.64 -11.56
C SER A 269 10.20 -0.04 -11.85
N LEU A 270 10.60 -0.12 -13.13
CA LEU A 270 11.92 -0.56 -13.57
C LEU A 270 13.05 0.40 -13.15
N LEU A 271 12.81 1.72 -13.13
CA LEU A 271 13.78 2.71 -12.68
C LEU A 271 14.07 2.56 -11.18
N VAL A 272 13.06 2.36 -10.35
CA VAL A 272 13.25 2.10 -8.91
C VAL A 272 13.99 0.77 -8.69
N LEU A 273 13.64 -0.27 -9.45
CA LEU A 273 14.35 -1.56 -9.43
C LEU A 273 15.83 -1.42 -9.87
N GLN A 274 16.12 -0.57 -10.87
CA GLN A 274 17.48 -0.24 -11.29
C GLN A 274 18.24 0.53 -10.21
N VAL A 275 17.59 1.44 -9.47
CA VAL A 275 18.21 2.12 -8.31
C VAL A 275 18.57 1.10 -7.23
N VAL A 276 17.71 0.14 -6.92
CA VAL A 276 18.03 -0.96 -5.98
C VAL A 276 19.22 -1.77 -6.46
N HIS A 277 19.26 -2.16 -7.74
CA HIS A 277 20.36 -2.94 -8.31
C HIS A 277 21.69 -2.16 -8.33
N VAL A 278 21.67 -0.84 -8.53
CA VAL A 278 22.87 0.00 -8.60
C VAL A 278 23.38 0.41 -7.20
N THR A 279 22.48 0.59 -6.23
CA THR A 279 22.85 0.98 -4.85
C THR A 279 23.07 -0.20 -3.91
N GLY A 280 22.62 -1.40 -4.28
CA GLY A 280 22.60 -2.57 -3.41
C GLY A 280 21.55 -2.52 -2.28
N ASN A 281 20.85 -1.40 -2.14
CA ASN A 281 19.98 -1.12 -1.01
C ASN A 281 18.61 -1.80 -1.15
N GLN A 282 18.41 -2.89 -0.42
CA GLN A 282 17.16 -3.66 -0.42
C GLN A 282 16.10 -3.10 0.55
N ASP A 283 16.35 -1.96 1.22
CA ASP A 283 15.39 -1.26 2.08
C ASP A 283 14.39 -0.40 1.29
N ILE A 284 14.63 -0.19 -0.01
CA ILE A 284 13.78 0.62 -0.90
C ILE A 284 12.45 -0.09 -1.25
N CYS A 285 12.42 -1.42 -1.28
CA CYS A 285 11.26 -2.21 -1.69
C CYS A 285 10.77 -3.13 -0.56
N TYR A 286 9.47 -3.06 -0.24
CA TYR A 286 8.84 -3.75 0.89
C TYR A 286 8.32 -5.15 0.51
N TYR A 287 9.19 -6.02 -0.02
CA TYR A 287 8.81 -7.39 -0.40
C TYR A 287 8.65 -8.32 0.82
N ASN A 288 7.83 -9.36 0.66
CA ASN A 288 7.94 -10.56 1.48
C ASN A 288 9.18 -11.38 1.04
N PHE A 289 10.37 -10.95 1.45
CA PHE A 289 11.65 -11.56 1.07
C PHE A 289 11.80 -13.07 1.44
N LEU A 290 10.90 -13.63 2.26
CA LEU A 290 10.86 -15.07 2.56
C LEU A 290 10.06 -15.91 1.55
N CYS A 291 9.37 -15.26 0.60
CA CYS A 291 8.67 -15.88 -0.54
C CYS A 291 8.93 -15.13 -1.88
N ALA A 292 9.90 -14.21 -1.93
CA ALA A 292 10.24 -13.50 -3.17
C ALA A 292 11.01 -14.42 -4.12
N HIS A 293 10.36 -14.86 -5.21
CA HIS A 293 10.97 -15.70 -6.24
C HIS A 293 11.50 -14.86 -7.42
N PRO A 294 12.82 -14.77 -7.62
CA PRO A 294 13.38 -13.95 -8.67
C PRO A 294 13.32 -14.64 -10.04
N LEU A 295 13.12 -13.86 -11.11
CA LEU A 295 13.24 -14.32 -12.49
C LEU A 295 13.95 -13.27 -13.34
N GLY A 296 15.14 -13.61 -13.85
CA GLY A 296 15.98 -12.69 -14.61
C GLY A 296 16.50 -11.54 -13.75
N SER A 297 15.90 -10.36 -13.94
CA SER A 297 16.13 -9.13 -13.16
C SER A 297 15.01 -8.78 -12.17
N LEU A 298 13.86 -9.45 -12.24
CA LEU A 298 12.71 -9.19 -11.38
C LEU A 298 12.88 -9.96 -10.05
N SER A 299 12.69 -9.27 -8.92
CA SER A 299 12.94 -9.84 -7.58
C SER A 299 11.80 -10.74 -7.07
N ALA A 300 10.54 -10.37 -7.36
CA ALA A 300 9.34 -11.07 -6.91
C ALA A 300 8.40 -11.34 -8.10
N PHE A 301 8.75 -12.32 -8.94
CA PHE A 301 7.99 -12.67 -10.14
C PHE A 301 6.64 -13.33 -9.81
N ASN A 302 6.51 -13.98 -8.64
CA ASN A 302 5.28 -14.56 -8.13
C ASN A 302 4.13 -13.52 -8.07
N ASN A 303 4.41 -12.31 -7.55
CA ASN A 303 3.44 -11.21 -7.45
C ASN A 303 2.91 -10.72 -8.82
N ILE A 304 3.71 -10.88 -9.88
CA ILE A 304 3.34 -10.48 -11.25
C ILE A 304 2.44 -11.56 -11.86
N LEU A 305 2.76 -12.84 -11.59
CA LEU A 305 1.98 -13.97 -12.08
C LEU A 305 0.61 -14.08 -11.40
N SER A 306 0.47 -13.69 -10.14
CA SER A 306 -0.83 -13.67 -9.44
C SER A 306 -1.79 -12.62 -10.01
N ASN A 307 -1.28 -11.44 -10.36
CA ASN A 307 -2.04 -10.36 -11.01
C ASN A 307 -2.46 -10.62 -12.47
N LEU A 308 -1.89 -11.63 -13.13
CA LEU A 308 -2.32 -12.04 -14.47
C LEU A 308 -3.79 -12.51 -14.49
N GLY A 309 -4.32 -12.95 -13.34
CA GLY A 309 -5.72 -13.35 -13.18
C GLY A 309 -6.71 -12.23 -13.54
N HIS A 310 -6.48 -11.00 -13.07
CA HIS A 310 -7.34 -9.84 -13.36
C HIS A 310 -7.35 -9.49 -14.85
N VAL A 311 -6.17 -9.55 -15.49
CA VAL A 311 -6.03 -9.26 -16.94
C VAL A 311 -6.79 -10.28 -17.78
N LEU A 312 -6.63 -11.57 -17.49
CA LEU A 312 -7.31 -12.65 -18.23
C LEU A 312 -8.82 -12.65 -18.01
N LEU A 313 -9.29 -12.43 -16.78
CA LEU A 313 -10.73 -12.37 -16.46
C LEU A 313 -11.38 -11.07 -16.95
N GLY A 314 -10.67 -9.94 -16.93
CA GLY A 314 -11.11 -8.68 -17.55
C GLY A 314 -11.28 -8.82 -19.06
N PHE A 315 -10.31 -9.43 -19.75
CA PHE A 315 -10.41 -9.73 -21.17
C PHE A 315 -11.57 -10.68 -21.49
N LEU A 316 -11.76 -11.75 -20.69
CA LEU A 316 -12.90 -12.66 -20.83
C LEU A 316 -14.24 -11.93 -20.64
N PHE A 317 -14.33 -11.01 -19.67
CA PHE A 317 -15.52 -10.19 -19.48
C PHE A 317 -15.79 -9.26 -20.68
N LEU A 318 -14.75 -8.64 -21.25
CA LEU A 318 -14.88 -7.83 -22.48
C LEU A 318 -15.40 -8.66 -23.66
N LEU A 319 -14.98 -9.91 -23.83
CA LEU A 319 -15.51 -10.81 -24.86
C LEU A 319 -16.99 -11.14 -24.64
N ILE A 320 -17.42 -11.36 -23.38
CA ILE A 320 -18.83 -11.61 -23.03
C ILE A 320 -19.69 -10.36 -23.30
N VAL A 321 -19.21 -9.16 -22.93
CA VAL A 321 -19.87 -7.88 -23.21
C VAL A 321 -19.99 -7.65 -24.72
N LEU A 322 -18.89 -7.84 -25.47
CA LEU A 322 -18.86 -7.71 -26.93
C LEU A 322 -19.85 -8.66 -27.62
N HIS A 323 -19.95 -9.91 -27.14
CA HIS A 323 -20.92 -10.86 -27.67
C HIS A 323 -22.37 -10.41 -27.47
N ARG A 324 -22.73 -9.96 -26.25
CA ARG A 324 -24.08 -9.45 -25.95
C ARG A 324 -24.41 -8.17 -26.72
N ASP A 325 -23.44 -7.28 -26.88
CA ASP A 325 -23.58 -6.02 -27.63
C ASP A 325 -23.79 -6.28 -29.13
N ILE A 326 -23.02 -7.18 -29.75
CA ILE A 326 -23.22 -7.60 -31.16
C ILE A 326 -24.62 -8.20 -31.37
N LEU A 327 -25.10 -9.04 -30.44
CA LEU A 327 -26.45 -9.60 -30.50
C LEU A 327 -27.53 -8.51 -30.38
N HIS A 328 -27.38 -7.58 -29.43
CA HIS A 328 -28.34 -6.49 -29.24
C HIS A 328 -28.38 -5.54 -30.45
N ARG A 329 -27.23 -5.17 -31.01
CA ARG A 329 -27.18 -4.33 -32.22
C ARG A 329 -27.84 -4.99 -33.42
N ARG A 330 -27.67 -6.31 -33.62
CA ARG A 330 -28.39 -7.05 -34.67
C ARG A 330 -29.91 -7.05 -34.47
N ALA A 331 -30.38 -7.14 -33.23
CA ALA A 331 -31.82 -7.04 -32.92
C ALA A 331 -32.38 -5.63 -33.19
N LEU A 332 -31.62 -4.57 -32.88
CA LEU A 332 -31.97 -3.19 -33.24
C LEU A 332 -31.97 -2.96 -34.76
N GLU A 333 -30.97 -3.47 -35.48
CA GLU A 333 -30.90 -3.42 -36.96
C GLU A 333 -32.07 -4.15 -37.62
N ALA A 334 -32.49 -5.29 -37.05
CA ALA A 334 -33.69 -6.03 -37.45
C ALA A 334 -35.02 -5.35 -37.05
N LYS A 335 -34.96 -4.25 -36.30
CA LYS A 335 -36.11 -3.54 -35.70
C LYS A 335 -37.00 -4.44 -34.83
N ASP A 336 -36.38 -5.34 -34.07
CA ASP A 336 -37.09 -6.20 -33.12
C ASP A 336 -37.80 -5.35 -32.05
N ILE A 337 -39.10 -5.60 -31.89
CA ILE A 337 -39.96 -4.94 -30.89
C ILE A 337 -39.39 -5.15 -29.49
N PHE A 338 -38.83 -6.33 -29.20
CA PHE A 338 -38.21 -6.60 -27.89
C PHE A 338 -36.98 -5.73 -27.63
N ALA A 339 -36.17 -5.43 -28.66
CA ALA A 339 -35.02 -4.54 -28.53
C ALA A 339 -35.43 -3.06 -28.42
N MET A 340 -36.54 -2.67 -29.06
CA MET A 340 -37.01 -1.28 -29.12
C MET A 340 -37.86 -0.84 -27.93
N GLU A 341 -38.76 -1.69 -27.40
CA GLU A 341 -39.79 -1.28 -26.43
C GLU A 341 -39.77 -2.05 -25.09
N TYR A 342 -39.03 -3.16 -25.02
CA TYR A 342 -38.97 -4.05 -23.85
C TYR A 342 -37.57 -4.03 -23.21
N GLY A 343 -37.47 -4.54 -21.98
CA GLY A 343 -36.21 -4.61 -21.22
C GLY A 343 -35.67 -3.25 -20.77
N ILE A 344 -34.74 -3.27 -19.81
CA ILE A 344 -34.00 -2.07 -19.42
C ILE A 344 -33.09 -1.65 -20.59
N PRO A 345 -33.03 -0.36 -20.99
CA PRO A 345 -32.13 0.14 -22.02
C PRO A 345 -30.66 -0.30 -21.80
N LYS A 346 -30.13 -1.10 -22.73
CA LYS A 346 -28.84 -1.80 -22.57
C LYS A 346 -27.66 -0.90 -22.98
N HIS A 347 -27.21 -0.03 -22.06
CA HIS A 347 -26.00 0.77 -22.25
C HIS A 347 -24.72 -0.04 -21.94
N PHE A 348 -24.06 -0.55 -22.98
CA PHE A 348 -22.84 -1.37 -22.84
C PHE A 348 -21.55 -0.59 -22.52
N GLY A 349 -21.52 0.72 -22.74
CA GLY A 349 -20.31 1.56 -22.56
C GLY A 349 -19.67 1.45 -21.17
N LEU A 350 -20.46 1.45 -20.10
CA LEU A 350 -19.95 1.25 -18.74
C LEU A 350 -19.39 -0.16 -18.51
N PHE A 351 -19.95 -1.21 -19.14
CA PHE A 351 -19.42 -2.56 -19.00
C PHE A 351 -18.07 -2.72 -19.71
N TYR A 352 -17.87 -2.08 -20.87
CA TYR A 352 -16.54 -1.98 -21.48
C TYR A 352 -15.55 -1.25 -20.58
N ALA A 353 -15.94 -0.10 -19.98
CA ALA A 353 -15.10 0.63 -19.05
C ALA A 353 -14.72 -0.20 -17.80
N MET A 354 -15.67 -0.96 -17.24
CA MET A 354 -15.42 -1.88 -16.12
C MET A 354 -14.44 -3.01 -16.49
N GLY A 355 -14.61 -3.63 -17.66
CA GLY A 355 -13.71 -4.69 -18.13
C GLY A 355 -12.29 -4.20 -18.39
N ILE A 356 -12.13 -3.01 -18.98
CA ILE A 356 -10.83 -2.34 -19.17
C ILE A 356 -10.23 -1.98 -17.80
N ALA A 357 -11.01 -1.43 -16.87
CA ALA A 357 -10.51 -1.09 -15.54
C ALA A 357 -9.97 -2.32 -14.78
N LEU A 358 -10.63 -3.49 -14.90
CA LEU A 358 -10.13 -4.75 -14.31
C LEU A 358 -8.85 -5.28 -14.99
N MET A 359 -8.64 -5.00 -16.29
CA MET A 359 -7.35 -5.29 -16.94
C MET A 359 -6.25 -4.34 -16.46
N MET A 360 -6.54 -3.04 -16.34
CA MET A 360 -5.59 -2.04 -15.87
C MET A 360 -5.20 -2.23 -14.41
N GLU A 361 -6.14 -2.66 -13.56
CA GLU A 361 -5.88 -3.10 -12.18
C GLU A 361 -4.74 -4.13 -12.15
N GLY A 362 -4.86 -5.25 -12.88
CA GLY A 362 -3.84 -6.29 -12.90
C GLY A 362 -2.48 -5.81 -13.43
N VAL A 363 -2.47 -4.95 -14.44
CA VAL A 363 -1.22 -4.36 -14.98
C VAL A 363 -0.55 -3.42 -13.97
N LEU A 364 -1.31 -2.55 -13.32
CA LEU A 364 -0.77 -1.51 -12.43
C LEU A 364 -0.48 -2.03 -11.01
N SER A 365 -1.23 -3.01 -10.54
CA SER A 365 -0.92 -3.79 -9.33
C SER A 365 0.36 -4.60 -9.52
N ALA A 366 0.52 -5.27 -10.67
CA ALA A 366 1.80 -5.92 -11.02
C ALA A 366 2.96 -4.92 -11.05
N CYS A 367 2.79 -3.73 -11.66
CA CYS A 367 3.80 -2.66 -11.63
C CYS A 367 4.15 -2.20 -10.21
N TYR A 368 3.17 -2.00 -9.33
CA TYR A 368 3.42 -1.72 -7.90
C TYR A 368 4.21 -2.84 -7.25
N HIS A 369 3.84 -4.10 -7.47
CA HIS A 369 4.49 -5.26 -6.87
C HIS A 369 5.88 -5.60 -7.44
N VAL A 370 6.30 -5.02 -8.57
CA VAL A 370 7.69 -5.05 -9.07
C VAL A 370 8.66 -4.42 -8.06
N CYS A 371 8.25 -3.36 -7.36
CA CYS A 371 8.91 -2.82 -6.18
C CYS A 371 7.90 -2.03 -5.33
N PRO A 372 7.31 -2.65 -4.29
CA PRO A 372 6.29 -2.01 -3.47
C PRO A 372 6.94 -0.96 -2.56
N ASN A 373 6.56 0.30 -2.76
CA ASN A 373 7.07 1.46 -2.02
C ASN A 373 6.00 2.58 -1.97
N TYR A 374 6.17 3.54 -1.06
CA TYR A 374 5.29 4.69 -0.82
C TYR A 374 5.02 5.55 -2.08
N SER A 375 5.93 5.59 -3.06
CA SER A 375 5.69 6.29 -4.32
C SER A 375 4.73 5.56 -5.27
N ASN A 376 4.58 4.23 -5.14
CA ASN A 376 3.94 3.37 -6.13
C ASN A 376 2.60 2.76 -5.71
N PHE A 377 2.24 2.74 -4.42
CA PHE A 377 0.99 2.08 -3.93
C PHE A 377 -0.29 2.62 -4.59
N GLN A 378 -0.25 3.84 -5.11
CA GLN A 378 -1.38 4.48 -5.78
C GLN A 378 -1.70 3.86 -7.15
N PHE A 379 -0.74 3.19 -7.79
CA PHE A 379 -0.97 2.51 -9.08
C PHE A 379 -2.02 1.40 -8.94
N ASP A 380 -1.92 0.64 -7.85
CA ASP A 380 -2.88 -0.38 -7.41
C ASP A 380 -4.18 0.27 -6.90
N THR A 381 -4.11 0.99 -5.76
CA THR A 381 -5.31 1.44 -5.04
C THR A 381 -6.22 2.40 -5.82
N SER A 382 -5.70 3.13 -6.82
CA SER A 382 -6.52 4.06 -7.61
C SER A 382 -7.50 3.37 -8.55
N PHE A 383 -7.14 2.22 -9.13
CA PHE A 383 -8.03 1.47 -10.01
C PHE A 383 -9.11 0.72 -9.22
N MET A 384 -8.80 0.27 -8.00
CA MET A 384 -9.80 -0.23 -7.04
C MET A 384 -10.96 0.77 -6.83
N TYR A 385 -10.65 2.07 -6.67
CA TYR A 385 -11.66 3.12 -6.56
C TYR A 385 -12.47 3.30 -7.84
N MET A 386 -11.80 3.28 -9.00
CA MET A 386 -12.47 3.41 -10.30
C MET A 386 -13.42 2.24 -10.56
N ILE A 387 -13.01 1.00 -10.24
CA ILE A 387 -13.84 -0.19 -10.33
C ILE A 387 -15.07 -0.07 -9.41
N ALA A 388 -14.87 0.26 -8.13
CA ALA A 388 -15.97 0.43 -7.18
C ALA A 388 -16.93 1.56 -7.59
N GLY A 389 -16.39 2.67 -8.08
CA GLY A 389 -17.14 3.82 -8.60
C GLY A 389 -17.96 3.49 -9.85
N LEU A 390 -17.35 2.82 -10.84
CA LEU A 390 -18.04 2.35 -12.04
C LEU A 390 -19.15 1.34 -11.71
N CYS A 391 -18.95 0.45 -10.73
CA CYS A 391 -19.99 -0.45 -10.24
C CYS A 391 -21.18 0.30 -9.63
N MET A 392 -20.93 1.33 -8.82
CA MET A 392 -22.00 2.18 -8.25
C MET A 392 -22.75 2.97 -9.32
N LEU A 393 -22.04 3.56 -10.30
CA LEU A 393 -22.65 4.25 -11.44
C LEU A 393 -23.49 3.29 -12.30
N LYS A 394 -23.00 2.06 -12.56
CA LYS A 394 -23.72 1.04 -13.32
C LYS A 394 -24.99 0.58 -12.60
N LEU A 395 -24.96 0.36 -11.28
CA LEU A 395 -26.16 0.08 -10.49
C LEU A 395 -27.20 1.21 -10.61
N TYR A 396 -26.75 2.47 -10.50
CA TYR A 396 -27.64 3.63 -10.53
C TYR A 396 -28.32 3.82 -11.89
N GLN A 397 -27.54 3.83 -12.98
CA GLN A 397 -28.02 4.00 -14.34
C GLN A 397 -29.01 2.90 -14.76
N THR A 398 -28.91 1.69 -14.18
CA THR A 398 -29.78 0.56 -14.54
C THR A 398 -31.26 0.80 -14.20
N ARG A 399 -31.58 1.66 -13.22
CA ARG A 399 -32.97 2.11 -12.96
C ARG A 399 -33.23 3.58 -13.31
N HIS A 400 -32.19 4.32 -13.67
CA HIS A 400 -32.28 5.73 -14.06
C HIS A 400 -31.57 5.94 -15.41
N PRO A 401 -32.04 5.33 -16.52
CA PRO A 401 -31.39 5.41 -17.84
C PRO A 401 -31.38 6.85 -18.39
N ASP A 402 -32.33 7.68 -17.98
CA ASP A 402 -32.41 9.10 -18.33
C ASP A 402 -31.29 9.95 -17.69
N ILE A 403 -30.64 9.43 -16.62
CA ILE A 403 -29.59 10.14 -15.88
C ILE A 403 -28.22 9.61 -16.32
N ASN A 404 -27.82 9.99 -17.54
CA ASN A 404 -26.48 9.75 -18.04
C ASN A 404 -25.49 10.77 -17.45
N ALA A 405 -24.73 10.34 -16.44
CA ALA A 405 -23.58 11.11 -15.97
C ALA A 405 -22.56 11.27 -17.11
N SER A 406 -22.22 12.51 -17.46
CA SER A 406 -21.26 12.76 -18.53
C SER A 406 -19.88 12.19 -18.16
N ALA A 407 -19.18 11.61 -19.15
CA ALA A 407 -17.89 10.96 -18.91
C ALA A 407 -16.88 11.92 -18.24
N TYR A 408 -16.87 13.19 -18.65
CA TYR A 408 -16.03 14.23 -18.05
C TYR A 408 -16.35 14.48 -16.58
N ALA A 409 -17.63 14.51 -16.17
CA ALA A 409 -18.00 14.66 -14.77
C ALA A 409 -17.64 13.42 -13.94
N ALA A 410 -17.81 12.22 -14.49
CA ALA A 410 -17.39 10.97 -13.84
C ALA A 410 -15.87 10.95 -13.61
N TYR A 411 -15.06 11.18 -14.64
CA TYR A 411 -13.59 11.22 -14.52
C TYR A 411 -13.10 12.36 -13.60
N ALA A 412 -13.72 13.54 -13.64
CA ALA A 412 -13.40 14.63 -12.71
C ALA A 412 -13.70 14.26 -11.25
N SER A 413 -14.79 13.53 -10.98
CA SER A 413 -15.11 13.05 -9.64
C SER A 413 -14.10 12.01 -9.13
N PHE A 414 -13.65 11.08 -9.99
CA PHE A 414 -12.61 10.11 -9.63
C PHE A 414 -11.25 10.80 -9.41
N ALA A 415 -10.87 11.75 -10.27
CA ALA A 415 -9.65 12.54 -10.09
C ALA A 415 -9.67 13.34 -8.77
N GLY A 416 -10.82 13.90 -8.37
CA GLY A 416 -11.01 14.55 -7.07
C GLY A 416 -10.84 13.59 -5.89
N VAL A 417 -11.45 12.40 -5.96
CA VAL A 417 -11.33 11.35 -4.92
C VAL A 417 -9.88 10.86 -4.79
N ILE A 418 -9.20 10.63 -5.91
CA ILE A 418 -7.78 10.23 -5.93
C ILE A 418 -6.93 11.37 -5.33
N THR A 419 -7.13 12.62 -5.73
CA THR A 419 -6.40 13.78 -5.20
C THR A 419 -6.56 13.93 -3.67
N VAL A 420 -7.79 13.79 -3.15
CA VAL A 420 -8.05 13.79 -1.70
C VAL A 420 -7.36 12.61 -1.00
N THR A 421 -7.26 11.46 -1.68
CA THR A 421 -6.51 10.30 -1.16
C THR A 421 -5.01 10.57 -1.10
N VAL A 422 -4.40 11.15 -2.15
CA VAL A 422 -2.98 11.53 -2.15
C VAL A 422 -2.69 12.51 -1.01
N LEU A 423 -3.50 13.57 -0.88
CA LEU A 423 -3.38 14.54 0.20
C LEU A 423 -3.54 13.89 1.58
N GLY A 424 -4.45 12.94 1.73
CA GLY A 424 -4.66 12.23 3.00
C GLY A 424 -3.55 11.25 3.38
N VAL A 425 -2.87 10.65 2.41
CA VAL A 425 -1.69 9.81 2.69
C VAL A 425 -0.45 10.67 2.99
N VAL A 426 -0.25 11.79 2.27
CA VAL A 426 0.87 12.71 2.49
C VAL A 426 0.75 13.46 3.83
N CYS A 427 -0.42 14.05 4.12
CA CYS A 427 -0.60 14.88 5.31
C CYS A 427 -1.10 14.08 6.53
N GLY A 428 -1.97 13.09 6.32
CA GLY A 428 -2.74 12.44 7.39
C GLY A 428 -1.94 11.49 8.29
N LYS A 429 -0.65 11.24 8.02
CA LYS A 429 0.20 10.37 8.87
C LYS A 429 0.47 11.02 10.24
N ASN A 430 0.81 12.31 10.24
CA ASN A 430 1.10 13.08 11.46
C ASN A 430 -0.06 14.01 11.86
N GLU A 431 -0.78 14.57 10.89
CA GLU A 431 -1.72 15.67 11.13
C GLU A 431 -3.13 15.20 11.51
N THR A 432 -3.48 15.32 12.79
CA THR A 432 -4.83 14.98 13.28
C THR A 432 -5.93 15.88 12.75
N TRP A 433 -5.61 17.14 12.39
CA TRP A 433 -6.59 18.08 11.86
C TRP A 433 -7.18 17.61 10.51
N PHE A 434 -6.36 16.94 9.68
CA PHE A 434 -6.81 16.42 8.39
C PHE A 434 -7.93 15.40 8.55
N TRP A 435 -7.76 14.43 9.46
CA TRP A 435 -8.76 13.41 9.78
C TRP A 435 -10.06 14.01 10.32
N VAL A 436 -9.98 15.06 11.14
CA VAL A 436 -11.16 15.75 11.68
C VAL A 436 -11.92 16.49 10.57
N ILE A 437 -11.22 17.27 9.73
CA ILE A 437 -11.86 17.99 8.61
C ILE A 437 -12.45 17.02 7.59
N PHE A 438 -11.71 15.97 7.20
CA PHE A 438 -12.21 14.95 6.29
C PHE A 438 -13.45 14.26 6.83
N SER A 439 -13.45 13.85 8.11
CA SER A 439 -14.60 13.20 8.74
C SER A 439 -15.83 14.10 8.79
N ALA A 440 -15.65 15.39 9.09
CA ALA A 440 -16.74 16.37 9.06
C ALA A 440 -17.33 16.53 7.65
N ILE A 441 -16.49 16.69 6.63
CA ILE A 441 -16.91 16.77 5.22
C ILE A 441 -17.63 15.48 4.78
N HIS A 442 -17.09 14.32 5.13
CA HIS A 442 -17.69 13.02 4.78
C HIS A 442 -19.07 12.81 5.43
N ILE A 443 -19.24 13.21 6.69
CA ILE A 443 -20.54 13.16 7.38
C ILE A 443 -21.54 14.12 6.72
N LEU A 444 -21.14 15.36 6.44
CA LEU A 444 -22.00 16.36 5.78
C LEU A 444 -22.43 15.90 4.37
N ALA A 445 -21.50 15.39 3.57
CA ALA A 445 -21.79 14.84 2.24
C ALA A 445 -22.72 13.62 2.32
N SER A 446 -22.51 12.72 3.29
CA SER A 446 -23.34 11.54 3.51
C SER A 446 -24.77 11.90 3.94
N LEU A 447 -24.94 12.95 4.75
CA LEU A 447 -26.24 13.49 5.14
C LEU A 447 -26.95 14.16 3.96
N ALA A 448 -26.23 14.97 3.16
CA ALA A 448 -26.78 15.61 1.97
C ALA A 448 -27.26 14.57 0.93
N LEU A 449 -26.43 13.56 0.64
CA LEU A 449 -26.77 12.47 -0.27
C LEU A 449 -27.99 11.68 0.24
N SER A 450 -28.02 11.32 1.52
CA SER A 450 -29.15 10.60 2.13
C SER A 450 -30.44 11.41 2.07
N THR A 451 -30.35 12.74 2.21
CA THR A 451 -31.49 13.67 2.08
C THR A 451 -32.01 13.73 0.64
N GLN A 452 -31.12 13.84 -0.37
CA GLN A 452 -31.52 13.83 -1.77
C GLN A 452 -32.17 12.50 -2.19
N ILE A 453 -31.65 11.37 -1.71
CA ILE A 453 -32.24 10.03 -1.94
C ILE A 453 -33.63 9.93 -1.30
N TYR A 454 -33.79 10.36 -0.04
CA TYR A 454 -35.07 10.32 0.67
C TYR A 454 -36.19 11.10 -0.04
N TYR A 455 -35.86 12.28 -0.58
CA TYR A 455 -36.78 13.11 -1.36
C TYR A 455 -36.80 12.81 -2.87
N MET A 456 -36.15 11.72 -3.31
CA MET A 456 -36.01 11.30 -4.72
C MET A 456 -35.70 12.46 -5.68
N GLY A 457 -34.63 13.21 -5.39
CA GLY A 457 -34.14 14.30 -6.25
C GLY A 457 -35.01 15.58 -6.27
N ARG A 458 -36.20 15.59 -5.65
CA ARG A 458 -37.06 16.80 -5.58
C ARG A 458 -36.52 17.88 -4.62
N PHE A 459 -35.43 17.61 -3.91
CA PHE A 459 -34.80 18.54 -2.98
C PHE A 459 -33.70 19.34 -3.69
N LYS A 460 -34.04 20.50 -4.26
CA LYS A 460 -33.07 21.48 -4.76
C LYS A 460 -32.29 22.10 -3.59
N ILE A 461 -30.99 22.32 -3.79
CA ILE A 461 -30.08 22.88 -2.79
C ILE A 461 -30.02 24.40 -2.96
N ASP A 462 -30.97 25.10 -2.33
CA ASP A 462 -31.06 26.56 -2.37
C ASP A 462 -30.46 27.18 -1.07
N LEU A 463 -30.00 28.44 -1.09
CA LEU A 463 -29.57 29.15 0.13
C LEU A 463 -30.65 29.19 1.25
N GLY A 464 -31.92 29.00 0.90
CA GLY A 464 -33.04 28.87 1.84
C GLY A 464 -33.00 27.62 2.74
N ILE A 465 -32.05 26.70 2.56
CA ILE A 465 -31.93 25.45 3.36
C ILE A 465 -31.98 25.71 4.86
N PHE A 466 -31.20 26.66 5.40
CA PHE A 466 -31.14 26.86 6.85
C PHE A 466 -32.48 27.29 7.44
N ARG A 467 -33.27 28.12 6.74
CA ARG A 467 -34.65 28.44 7.14
C ARG A 467 -35.56 27.22 7.03
N ARG A 468 -35.57 26.51 5.90
CA ARG A 468 -36.43 25.33 5.70
C ARG A 468 -36.12 24.22 6.72
N ALA A 469 -34.85 23.96 7.01
CA ALA A 469 -34.41 22.99 8.01
C ALA A 469 -34.84 23.38 9.44
N LEU A 470 -34.66 24.65 9.84
CA LEU A 470 -35.16 25.15 11.11
C LEU A 470 -36.69 25.04 11.21
N THR A 471 -37.43 25.36 10.15
CA THR A 471 -38.89 25.19 10.13
C THR A 471 -39.31 23.73 10.25
N VAL A 472 -38.68 22.80 9.52
CA VAL A 472 -38.98 21.35 9.60
C VAL A 472 -38.66 20.80 10.99
N VAL A 473 -37.51 21.14 11.57
CA VAL A 473 -37.17 20.74 12.95
C VAL A 473 -38.18 21.32 13.95
N TYR A 474 -38.65 22.54 13.74
CA TYR A 474 -39.68 23.17 14.58
C TYR A 474 -41.05 22.47 14.47
N THR A 475 -41.52 22.13 13.27
CA THR A 475 -42.82 21.45 13.08
C THR A 475 -42.79 20.00 13.54
N ASP A 476 -41.76 19.24 13.16
CA ASP A 476 -41.68 17.79 13.41
C ASP A 476 -41.34 17.49 14.87
N CYS A 477 -40.56 18.35 15.54
CA CYS A 477 -40.17 18.14 16.94
C CYS A 477 -41.17 18.72 17.96
N PHE A 478 -41.97 19.75 17.61
CA PHE A 478 -42.87 20.42 18.56
C PHE A 478 -44.37 20.39 18.23
N GLN A 479 -44.83 20.04 17.01
CA GLN A 479 -46.27 20.11 16.69
C GLN A 479 -46.92 18.84 16.12
N GLN A 480 -46.22 17.95 15.39
CA GLN A 480 -46.91 16.93 14.58
C GLN A 480 -46.47 15.47 14.82
N CYS A 481 -46.72 14.92 16.00
CA CYS A 481 -46.57 13.47 16.28
C CYS A 481 -47.65 12.58 15.60
N SER A 482 -47.75 12.58 14.26
CA SER A 482 -48.42 11.52 13.49
C SER A 482 -48.19 11.54 11.97
N ARG A 483 -47.69 10.39 11.47
CA ARG A 483 -47.70 9.86 10.09
C ARG A 483 -46.83 10.55 9.01
N PRO A 484 -45.92 9.80 8.35
CA PRO A 484 -45.21 10.28 7.16
C PRO A 484 -46.14 10.30 5.92
N LEU A 485 -45.84 11.18 4.97
CA LEU A 485 -46.74 11.57 3.86
C LEU A 485 -46.99 10.48 2.79
N TYR A 486 -46.31 9.32 2.84
CA TYR A 486 -46.35 8.29 1.79
C TYR A 486 -46.64 6.88 2.35
N THR A 487 -47.92 6.55 2.49
CA THR A 487 -48.43 5.36 3.20
C THR A 487 -48.06 3.99 2.59
N VAL A 488 -47.50 3.95 1.37
CA VAL A 488 -47.14 2.70 0.65
C VAL A 488 -45.66 2.33 0.77
N ARG A 489 -44.83 3.17 1.42
CA ARG A 489 -43.41 2.88 1.70
C ARG A 489 -43.07 2.47 3.16
N PRO A 490 -43.98 1.95 4.02
CA PRO A 490 -43.69 1.76 5.44
C PRO A 490 -42.60 0.71 5.70
N ILE A 491 -42.40 -0.29 4.83
CA ILE A 491 -41.29 -1.27 4.97
C ILE A 491 -39.95 -0.67 4.55
N MET A 492 -39.91 0.24 3.57
CA MET A 492 -38.69 0.97 3.24
C MET A 492 -38.32 1.88 4.42
N LEU A 493 -39.30 2.54 5.03
CA LEU A 493 -39.09 3.24 6.29
C LEU A 493 -38.70 2.26 7.41
N GLN A 494 -39.31 1.08 7.57
CA GLN A 494 -38.97 0.11 8.62
C GLN A 494 -37.51 -0.36 8.50
N ILE A 495 -37.03 -0.62 7.28
CA ILE A 495 -35.63 -0.94 6.99
C ILE A 495 -34.72 0.27 7.26
N HIS A 496 -35.18 1.50 6.97
CA HIS A 496 -34.47 2.75 7.25
C HIS A 496 -34.59 3.25 8.71
N LEU A 497 -35.49 2.68 9.54
CA LEU A 497 -35.78 3.09 10.93
C LEU A 497 -35.32 2.04 11.96
N HIS A 498 -35.34 0.74 11.62
CA HIS A 498 -34.29 -0.17 12.11
C HIS A 498 -32.93 0.34 11.61
N GLY A 499 -32.90 0.92 10.41
CA GLY A 499 -31.83 1.77 9.89
C GLY A 499 -31.52 3.03 10.72
N CYS A 500 -32.40 3.49 11.61
CA CYS A 500 -32.10 4.57 12.57
C CYS A 500 -31.41 4.06 13.83
N LYS A 501 -31.49 2.77 14.17
CA LYS A 501 -30.41 2.15 14.97
C LYS A 501 -29.10 2.13 14.17
N ILE A 502 -29.14 2.08 12.84
CA ILE A 502 -27.98 2.12 11.94
C ILE A 502 -27.49 3.55 11.61
N ILE A 503 -28.07 4.59 12.24
CA ILE A 503 -27.31 5.83 12.48
C ILE A 503 -26.03 5.50 13.28
N SER A 504 -25.94 4.35 13.97
CA SER A 504 -24.65 3.74 14.34
C SER A 504 -23.76 3.42 13.12
N PRO A 505 -23.67 2.26 12.42
CA PRO A 505 -22.66 2.00 11.37
C PRO A 505 -22.23 3.09 10.34
N ARG A 506 -22.95 4.20 10.10
CA ARG A 506 -22.41 5.37 9.37
C ARG A 506 -21.77 6.47 10.23
N VAL A 507 -22.33 6.80 11.40
CA VAL A 507 -21.65 7.72 12.35
C VAL A 507 -20.57 6.96 13.11
N LEU A 508 -20.86 5.71 13.47
CA LEU A 508 -19.93 4.72 13.99
C LEU A 508 -18.80 4.43 12.98
N SER A 509 -18.98 4.35 11.66
CA SER A 509 -17.80 4.17 10.78
C SER A 509 -16.82 5.34 10.89
N ALA A 510 -17.32 6.58 11.04
CA ALA A 510 -16.48 7.75 11.28
C ALA A 510 -15.86 7.75 12.70
N PHE A 511 -16.66 7.49 13.75
CA PHE A 511 -16.15 7.42 15.14
C PHE A 511 -15.23 6.23 15.38
N PHE A 512 -15.48 5.09 14.73
CA PHE A 512 -14.65 3.88 14.80
C PHE A 512 -13.38 4.07 13.97
N GLY A 513 -13.40 4.85 12.88
CA GLY A 513 -12.18 5.35 12.22
C GLY A 513 -11.38 6.36 13.05
N LEU A 514 -12.03 7.11 13.96
CA LEU A 514 -11.36 7.96 14.95
C LEU A 514 -10.80 7.18 16.16
N ILE A 515 -11.39 6.03 16.52
CA ILE A 515 -11.04 5.24 17.72
C ILE A 515 -10.09 4.08 17.36
N TYR A 516 -10.43 3.29 16.34
CA TYR A 516 -9.54 2.38 15.64
C TYR A 516 -9.06 3.09 14.37
N ARG A 517 -7.94 3.83 14.47
CA ARG A 517 -7.31 4.44 13.28
C ARG A 517 -7.16 3.37 12.19
N PRO A 518 -7.67 3.60 10.97
CA PRO A 518 -7.21 2.87 9.79
C PRO A 518 -5.69 3.04 9.68
N ARG A 519 -5.03 2.00 9.17
CA ARG A 519 -3.58 1.98 9.00
C ARG A 519 -3.09 3.11 8.11
N ASP A 520 -3.63 3.14 6.90
CA ASP A 520 -3.43 4.20 5.92
C ASP A 520 -4.78 4.81 5.48
N PHE A 521 -4.72 6.00 4.92
CA PHE A 521 -5.91 6.73 4.48
C PHE A 521 -6.55 6.13 3.20
N ALA A 522 -5.78 5.41 2.37
CA ALA A 522 -6.29 4.83 1.13
C ALA A 522 -7.15 3.59 1.40
N SER A 523 -6.70 2.68 2.27
CA SER A 523 -7.53 1.55 2.76
C SER A 523 -8.83 2.03 3.43
N TYR A 524 -8.80 3.17 4.13
CA TYR A 524 -10.01 3.78 4.71
C TYR A 524 -10.99 4.25 3.62
N MET A 525 -10.50 4.99 2.63
CA MET A 525 -11.28 5.43 1.47
C MET A 525 -11.86 4.23 0.70
N LEU A 526 -11.08 3.17 0.52
CA LEU A 526 -11.50 1.94 -0.14
C LEU A 526 -12.63 1.26 0.65
N GLY A 527 -12.50 1.18 1.97
CA GLY A 527 -13.55 0.69 2.86
C GLY A 527 -14.87 1.46 2.70
N ILE A 528 -14.83 2.79 2.61
CA ILE A 528 -16.01 3.64 2.36
C ILE A 528 -16.65 3.32 1.00
N PHE A 529 -15.86 3.16 -0.06
CA PHE A 529 -16.37 2.83 -1.40
C PHE A 529 -17.02 1.44 -1.44
N ILE A 530 -16.33 0.41 -0.91
CA ILE A 530 -16.84 -0.97 -0.88
C ILE A 530 -18.09 -1.07 0.00
N CYS A 531 -18.12 -0.43 1.17
CA CYS A 531 -19.30 -0.44 2.04
C CYS A 531 -20.53 0.19 1.38
N ASN A 532 -20.37 1.33 0.69
CA ASN A 532 -21.49 1.95 -0.03
C ASN A 532 -21.93 1.13 -1.25
N LEU A 533 -21.00 0.52 -1.99
CA LEU A 533 -21.32 -0.38 -3.10
C LEU A 533 -22.11 -1.61 -2.62
N LEU A 534 -21.67 -2.27 -1.55
CA LEU A 534 -22.36 -3.44 -0.98
C LEU A 534 -23.74 -3.07 -0.41
N LEU A 535 -23.85 -1.94 0.30
CA LEU A 535 -25.15 -1.43 0.78
C LEU A 535 -26.10 -1.13 -0.38
N TYR A 536 -25.60 -0.57 -1.49
CA TYR A 536 -26.44 -0.24 -2.64
C TYR A 536 -26.86 -1.47 -3.44
N LEU A 537 -25.96 -2.44 -3.65
CA LEU A 537 -26.28 -3.74 -4.23
C LEU A 537 -27.32 -4.50 -3.40
N ALA A 538 -27.18 -4.49 -2.07
CA ALA A 538 -28.17 -5.10 -1.17
C ALA A 538 -29.54 -4.39 -1.26
N PHE A 539 -29.57 -3.06 -1.26
CA PHE A 539 -30.80 -2.28 -1.48
C PHE A 539 -31.45 -2.62 -2.83
N TYR A 540 -30.66 -2.71 -3.91
CA TYR A 540 -31.14 -3.05 -5.25
C TYR A 540 -31.81 -4.42 -5.29
N ILE A 541 -31.15 -5.45 -4.76
CA ILE A 541 -31.68 -6.83 -4.71
C ILE A 541 -32.96 -6.88 -3.85
N ILE A 542 -33.00 -6.18 -2.70
CA ILE A 542 -34.20 -6.08 -1.86
C ILE A 542 -35.35 -5.40 -2.60
N MET A 543 -35.11 -4.31 -3.31
CA MET A 543 -36.15 -3.58 -4.05
C MET A 543 -36.64 -4.33 -5.29
N LYS A 544 -35.76 -5.11 -5.95
CA LYS A 544 -36.11 -6.05 -7.02
C LYS A 544 -37.07 -7.13 -6.50
N LEU A 545 -36.68 -7.86 -5.46
CA LEU A 545 -37.51 -8.90 -4.83
C LEU A 545 -38.86 -8.34 -4.32
N ARG A 546 -38.85 -7.16 -3.69
CA ARG A 546 -40.08 -6.49 -3.20
C ARG A 546 -40.94 -5.88 -4.32
N SER A 547 -40.46 -5.87 -5.57
CA SER A 547 -41.23 -5.50 -6.75
C SER A 547 -41.91 -6.68 -7.45
N ASN A 548 -41.73 -7.90 -6.91
CA ASN A 548 -42.11 -9.20 -7.51
C ASN A 548 -41.34 -9.55 -8.80
N GLU A 549 -40.20 -8.90 -9.03
CA GLU A 549 -39.23 -9.28 -10.06
C GLU A 549 -38.43 -10.51 -9.59
N ARG A 550 -37.85 -11.28 -10.52
CA ARG A 550 -37.27 -12.60 -10.24
C ARG A 550 -35.79 -12.64 -10.57
N VAL A 551 -34.95 -12.92 -9.57
CA VAL A 551 -33.54 -13.25 -9.85
C VAL A 551 -33.50 -14.61 -10.56
N LEU A 552 -33.00 -14.64 -11.79
CA LEU A 552 -32.86 -15.87 -12.56
C LEU A 552 -31.83 -16.84 -11.93
N PRO A 553 -31.85 -18.14 -12.27
CA PRO A 553 -30.90 -19.11 -11.70
C PRO A 553 -29.42 -18.76 -11.94
N ILE A 554 -29.09 -18.20 -13.12
CA ILE A 554 -27.72 -17.80 -13.48
C ILE A 554 -27.19 -16.70 -12.54
N PRO A 555 -27.79 -15.49 -12.46
CA PRO A 555 -27.36 -14.47 -11.50
C PRO A 555 -27.46 -14.94 -10.05
N SER A 556 -28.40 -15.83 -9.70
CA SER A 556 -28.48 -16.41 -8.34
C SER A 556 -27.23 -17.24 -8.00
N VAL A 557 -26.76 -18.10 -8.91
CA VAL A 557 -25.51 -18.85 -8.75
C VAL A 557 -24.30 -17.90 -8.72
N CYS A 558 -24.26 -16.88 -9.58
CA CYS A 558 -23.20 -15.88 -9.57
C CYS A 558 -23.16 -15.05 -8.27
N ILE A 559 -24.30 -14.72 -7.65
CA ILE A 559 -24.36 -14.03 -6.36
C ILE A 559 -23.78 -14.92 -5.24
N VAL A 560 -24.15 -16.21 -5.20
CA VAL A 560 -23.61 -17.14 -4.19
C VAL A 560 -22.10 -17.35 -4.39
N ALA A 561 -21.64 -17.54 -5.63
CA ALA A 561 -20.21 -17.63 -5.94
C ALA A 561 -19.45 -16.36 -5.53
N THR A 562 -19.97 -15.18 -5.90
CA THR A 562 -19.42 -13.87 -5.50
C THR A 562 -19.26 -13.77 -3.99
N ALA A 563 -20.29 -14.11 -3.21
CA ALA A 563 -20.26 -14.02 -1.76
C ALA A 563 -19.24 -14.98 -1.11
N VAL A 564 -19.15 -16.23 -1.60
CA VAL A 564 -18.19 -17.22 -1.08
C VAL A 564 -16.74 -16.84 -1.42
N VAL A 565 -16.47 -16.42 -2.67
CA VAL A 565 -15.11 -16.07 -3.08
C VAL A 565 -14.64 -14.75 -2.44
N TRP A 566 -15.52 -13.74 -2.26
CA TRP A 566 -15.18 -12.55 -1.48
C TRP A 566 -14.90 -12.86 -0.01
N ALA A 567 -15.65 -13.77 0.63
CA ALA A 567 -15.38 -14.17 2.01
C ALA A 567 -14.02 -14.85 2.16
N ALA A 568 -13.62 -15.68 1.18
CA ALA A 568 -12.28 -16.26 1.12
C ALA A 568 -11.20 -15.20 0.86
N ALA A 569 -11.40 -14.29 -0.10
CA ALA A 569 -10.46 -13.22 -0.40
C ALA A 569 -10.22 -12.32 0.83
N LEU A 570 -11.28 -11.90 1.52
CA LEU A 570 -11.17 -11.04 2.70
C LEU A 570 -10.40 -11.70 3.86
N TYR A 571 -10.43 -13.03 4.00
CA TYR A 571 -9.58 -13.72 4.98
C TYR A 571 -8.08 -13.49 4.70
N PHE A 572 -7.66 -13.65 3.44
CA PHE A 572 -6.27 -13.45 3.02
C PHE A 572 -5.86 -11.97 3.01
N PHE A 573 -6.76 -11.05 2.66
CA PHE A 573 -6.52 -9.60 2.72
C PHE A 573 -6.09 -9.11 4.12
N PHE A 574 -6.56 -9.75 5.19
CA PHE A 574 -6.14 -9.42 6.56
C PHE A 574 -4.84 -10.14 7.01
N GLN A 575 -4.29 -11.08 6.24
CA GLN A 575 -2.98 -11.70 6.48
C GLN A 575 -1.86 -10.80 5.94
N ASN A 576 -1.41 -9.87 6.78
CA ASN A 576 -0.49 -8.81 6.35
C ASN A 576 0.98 -9.24 6.41
N LEU A 577 1.61 -9.37 5.25
CA LEU A 577 2.99 -9.85 5.09
C LEU A 577 4.04 -8.75 5.01
N SER A 578 3.72 -7.59 4.45
CA SER A 578 4.56 -6.39 4.44
C SER A 578 3.73 -5.11 4.67
N SER A 579 4.37 -3.97 4.93
CA SER A 579 3.72 -2.65 5.00
C SER A 579 4.75 -1.54 4.90
N TRP A 580 4.49 -0.57 4.01
CA TRP A 580 5.30 0.63 3.77
C TRP A 580 5.02 1.78 4.77
N GLU A 581 4.12 1.57 5.73
CA GLU A 581 3.80 2.57 6.77
C GLU A 581 4.89 2.68 7.83
N GLY A 582 5.44 1.53 8.24
CA GLY A 582 6.55 1.41 9.17
C GLY A 582 7.90 1.45 8.44
N THR A 583 8.96 1.05 9.13
CA THR A 583 10.30 1.01 8.54
C THR A 583 10.56 -0.29 7.77
N PRO A 584 11.56 -0.34 6.87
CA PRO A 584 11.90 -1.55 6.12
C PRO A 584 12.19 -2.76 7.02
N ALA A 585 12.91 -2.54 8.12
CA ALA A 585 13.19 -3.55 9.14
C ALA A 585 11.93 -4.02 9.88
N GLU A 586 11.05 -3.10 10.31
CA GLU A 586 9.77 -3.44 10.94
C GLU A 586 8.84 -4.23 10.02
N SER A 587 8.86 -3.94 8.71
CA SER A 587 8.11 -4.70 7.72
C SER A 587 8.62 -6.14 7.62
N ARG A 588 9.94 -6.36 7.67
CA ARG A 588 10.54 -7.70 7.56
C ARG A 588 10.18 -8.65 8.72
N GLU A 589 9.81 -8.12 9.89
CA GLU A 589 9.31 -8.97 10.98
C GLU A 589 8.05 -9.76 10.59
N LYS A 590 7.21 -9.18 9.71
CA LYS A 590 5.93 -9.74 9.24
C LYS A 590 6.10 -10.80 8.15
N ASN A 591 7.25 -10.83 7.46
CA ASN A 591 7.54 -11.76 6.37
C ASN A 591 7.33 -13.23 6.79
N ARG A 592 6.76 -14.02 5.88
CA ARG A 592 6.46 -15.45 6.04
C ARG A 592 6.95 -16.24 4.84
N ARG A 593 7.20 -17.54 5.05
CA ARG A 593 7.45 -18.49 3.95
C ARG A 593 6.20 -18.61 3.06
N CYS A 594 6.38 -19.02 1.81
CA CYS A 594 5.29 -19.36 0.91
C CYS A 594 4.34 -20.42 1.51
N ILE A 595 3.10 -20.44 1.04
CA ILE A 595 2.04 -21.35 1.52
C ILE A 595 1.58 -22.29 0.40
N LEU A 596 1.45 -21.78 -0.82
CA LEU A 596 0.90 -22.52 -1.95
C LEU A 596 2.00 -22.83 -2.98
N PHE A 597 2.21 -24.14 -3.22
CA PHE A 597 3.23 -24.71 -4.11
C PHE A 597 4.68 -24.24 -3.85
N ASP A 598 4.99 -23.82 -2.62
CA ASP A 598 6.28 -23.18 -2.26
C ASP A 598 6.67 -22.01 -3.20
N PHE A 599 5.66 -21.29 -3.73
CA PHE A 599 5.85 -20.20 -4.70
C PHE A 599 4.93 -18.98 -4.47
N PHE A 600 3.74 -19.18 -3.92
CA PHE A 600 2.76 -18.11 -3.64
C PHE A 600 2.52 -17.94 -2.13
N ASP A 601 2.32 -16.70 -1.67
CA ASP A 601 2.00 -16.36 -0.28
C ASP A 601 0.52 -15.95 -0.06
N ASP A 602 0.17 -15.50 1.16
CA ASP A 602 -1.19 -15.06 1.51
C ASP A 602 -1.71 -13.96 0.54
N HIS A 603 -0.85 -13.05 0.07
CA HIS A 603 -1.24 -11.91 -0.76
C HIS A 603 -1.42 -12.30 -2.23
N ASP A 604 -0.59 -13.22 -2.74
CA ASP A 604 -0.81 -13.85 -4.05
C ASP A 604 -2.15 -14.62 -4.10
N ILE A 605 -2.50 -15.31 -3.02
CA ILE A 605 -3.79 -16.01 -2.91
C ILE A 605 -4.95 -15.00 -2.88
N TRP A 606 -4.78 -13.84 -2.22
CA TRP A 606 -5.76 -12.76 -2.29
C TRP A 606 -5.96 -12.25 -3.72
N HIS A 607 -4.90 -12.05 -4.50
CA HIS A 607 -4.98 -11.62 -5.91
C HIS A 607 -5.81 -12.58 -6.77
N PHE A 608 -5.55 -13.89 -6.71
CA PHE A 608 -6.34 -14.89 -7.46
C PHE A 608 -7.83 -14.90 -7.07
N LEU A 609 -8.12 -14.77 -5.78
CA LEU A 609 -9.49 -14.77 -5.26
C LEU A 609 -10.21 -13.45 -5.56
N SER A 610 -9.56 -12.30 -5.45
CA SER A 610 -10.14 -10.98 -5.72
C SER A 610 -10.48 -10.79 -7.20
N ALA A 611 -9.59 -11.20 -8.12
CA ALA A 611 -9.85 -11.24 -9.55
C ALA A 611 -11.10 -12.07 -9.89
N THR A 612 -11.20 -13.26 -9.30
CA THR A 612 -12.33 -14.18 -9.47
C THR A 612 -13.63 -13.59 -8.90
N ALA A 613 -13.57 -12.97 -7.71
CA ALA A 613 -14.72 -12.34 -7.07
C ALA A 613 -15.23 -11.10 -7.83
N LEU A 614 -14.32 -10.27 -8.37
CA LEU A 614 -14.65 -9.13 -9.23
C LEU A 614 -15.29 -9.58 -10.54
N PHE A 615 -14.75 -10.62 -11.19
CA PHE A 615 -15.34 -11.20 -12.39
C PHE A 615 -16.79 -11.67 -12.16
N PHE A 616 -17.05 -12.45 -11.11
CA PHE A 616 -18.42 -12.85 -10.77
C PHE A 616 -19.31 -11.65 -10.36
N SER A 617 -18.77 -10.64 -9.67
CA SER A 617 -19.48 -9.39 -9.34
C SER A 617 -19.94 -8.66 -10.61
N PHE A 618 -19.08 -8.58 -11.63
CA PHE A 618 -19.40 -7.98 -12.92
C PHE A 618 -20.43 -8.80 -13.70
N LEU A 619 -20.34 -10.14 -13.66
CA LEU A 619 -21.36 -11.01 -14.26
C LEU A 619 -22.73 -10.87 -13.58
N VAL A 620 -22.78 -10.67 -12.25
CA VAL A 620 -24.04 -10.32 -11.56
C VAL A 620 -24.57 -8.99 -12.10
N LEU A 621 -23.76 -7.92 -12.11
CA LEU A 621 -24.19 -6.61 -12.63
C LEU A 621 -24.60 -6.62 -14.12
N LEU A 622 -24.07 -7.57 -14.91
CA LEU A 622 -24.42 -7.78 -16.32
C LEU A 622 -25.70 -8.61 -16.52
N THR A 623 -26.11 -9.45 -15.56
CA THR A 623 -27.22 -10.43 -15.74
C THR A 623 -28.37 -10.32 -14.74
N LEU A 624 -28.25 -9.49 -13.71
CA LEU A 624 -29.23 -9.38 -12.61
C LEU A 624 -30.65 -9.03 -13.05
N ASP A 625 -30.80 -8.28 -14.15
CA ASP A 625 -32.07 -7.77 -14.67
C ASP A 625 -32.48 -8.39 -16.03
N ASP A 626 -31.89 -9.52 -16.42
CA ASP A 626 -32.27 -10.25 -17.64
C ASP A 626 -33.66 -10.92 -17.52
N ASP A 627 -34.29 -10.92 -16.35
CA ASP A 627 -35.71 -11.30 -16.18
C ASP A 627 -36.68 -10.25 -16.76
N LEU A 628 -36.22 -9.01 -16.92
CA LEU A 628 -37.03 -7.89 -17.44
C LEU A 628 -37.00 -7.77 -18.96
N ASP A 629 -36.19 -8.55 -19.69
CA ASP A 629 -36.05 -8.42 -21.15
C ASP A 629 -37.35 -8.72 -21.92
N MET A 630 -38.31 -9.39 -21.28
CA MET A 630 -39.67 -9.62 -21.79
C MET A 630 -40.74 -8.69 -21.16
N VAL A 631 -40.34 -7.66 -20.41
CA VAL A 631 -41.24 -6.68 -19.78
C VAL A 631 -41.16 -5.35 -20.53
N GLN A 632 -42.33 -4.80 -20.90
CA GLN A 632 -42.43 -3.51 -21.58
C GLN A 632 -41.95 -2.37 -20.66
N ARG A 633 -41.18 -1.41 -21.20
CA ARG A 633 -40.44 -0.41 -20.41
C ARG A 633 -41.30 0.44 -19.48
N ASP A 634 -42.53 0.77 -19.89
CA ASP A 634 -43.49 1.55 -19.11
C ASP A 634 -43.93 0.88 -17.80
N LYS A 635 -43.74 -0.44 -17.69
CA LYS A 635 -44.15 -1.26 -16.53
C LYS A 635 -42.98 -1.61 -15.60
N ILE A 636 -41.74 -1.31 -15.98
CA ILE A 636 -40.54 -1.53 -15.15
C ILE A 636 -40.53 -0.49 -14.03
N ARG A 637 -40.32 -0.93 -12.78
CA ARG A 637 -40.31 -0.02 -11.63
C ARG A 637 -38.95 0.63 -11.42
N VAL A 638 -38.97 1.95 -11.26
CA VAL A 638 -37.85 2.78 -10.77
C VAL A 638 -37.94 2.89 -9.25
N PHE A 639 -36.80 2.82 -8.54
CA PHE A 639 -36.73 2.83 -7.07
C PHE A 639 -35.45 3.46 -6.51
#